data_AF-W4L7J7-F1
#
_entry.id   AF-W4L7J7-F1
#
_cell.length_a   1.000
_cell.length_b   1.000
_cell.length_c   1.000
_cell.angle_alpha   90.00
_cell.angle_beta   90.00
_cell.angle_gamma   90.00
#
_symmetry.space_group_name_H-M   'P 1'
#
loop_
_entity.id
_entity.type
_entity.pdbx_description
1 polymer ?
#
loop_
_entity_poly.entity_id
_entity_poly.type
_entity_poly.pdbx_seq_one_letter_code
_entity_poly.pdbx_strand_id
1 'polypeptide(L)'
;MGTRALWNQHAYHINNIEDDGTIPAEVAPSWLQHGTYRVNQFPDGEAADLTVSNFEALDNGTGQPLSLRVRMGNGGMVTTADVTVAFYQGDPSVSGVLIGTTQVDTLLGQRFVDVELDGVTLVSTDPLYAVVDPDGAVPECSRSNNTVWIPVRANPLGQIAVASDAASYEAASPVSLTATVTNTGSFETDYTVKLHVEDNTGAEVIAFTPLPVVPLAGGASAVLTQAWHTGQTLVGNYLLVGVLLDVDNHELSRSTTALTIHAGADAQAALRLTTDRIGYHTTATVTADALVRNLTSNALLTGTEVFVQLVDASGTNVSTTTLRVGDVAAGGQRQVATQIALEAVPEGTYTLMAELRDAGGTVLAADQFSFDVTENLRLSVQGHVAAAQSEIEAGESQQCTDTLSNLGNLPLRVQPVRQLVVRLDDETLQLNNAPVEIYNWVHDNIEFMPTYGSIQGAQLTLENLKGNAFDIASLTIALMRASGIHARYVMGTVRLPIARVMNWVGGVTDPEVALQILGQGGIPHVALVQGGRVEAVNLEHIWVEVWIDFEPSRGAQHRQGDTWVPMDTAWKQYQYTEGLDVRTNVPFDAEGFFDQVRTSIQVDETAGTMSGFDPSLYAQQLNAYQDQLNSFIEGQNPNATVGDVMGTKRIIPAQRPLLASTLPYGMVVRGGTFSQIPAHLRHQFRFVLYASDFDRTFDIPVFSFSGGLPQLAGQKMTLSFAPQTQADRDTIHNSLPPELTGEDPFDPSTISVALPGYQVRVVAELRVNGEVVATGGRFTLGQVLASTSALYDPRQGWQEFDNTPPVAGEYRVIGVDAAGVTPAKILEIQDQLLASQALLEAQELANFDNDGLAGDLLHSGLMNYFASHDRIDRVVSVLNGMITYRQPSFGSLTLKAQPLFLFGVPILVSFPGVELDITRLVSTIVSETSSPLEQFSYVLQSGVRQFAMEHLIPELLYTDEANPGEAVSAVKALAVASAQGQKIYTITSENADQALPELNIDPNVTDEIRHAAAADKFVIVSENDVSIGGWSGVGYIIVDPATGAGAYQISGGANGAYLVGTLIAMNILVLTVAIASSTSPVPNKGRLALLALALHIATTIHAVNSSNWETFDWKCFASGIFHVAAVVAFFSLFTVPTGINFTIGFIMFSLELVLGIELDILGLVGIFVSSDPFQNCISQ
;
A
#
# COMPACT_ATOMS: atom_id res chain seq x y z
N MET A 1 -64.09 47.76 -43.23
CA MET A 1 -64.36 46.30 -43.22
C MET A 1 -63.05 45.60 -42.87
N GLY A 2 -62.97 44.59 -42.01
CA GLY A 2 -63.96 43.92 -41.16
C GLY A 2 -63.25 43.37 -39.91
N THR A 3 -63.99 43.38 -38.81
CA THR A 3 -63.60 43.10 -37.42
C THR A 3 -62.83 41.79 -37.23
N ARG A 4 -61.91 41.74 -36.24
CA ARG A 4 -61.36 40.49 -35.70
C ARG A 4 -62.37 39.83 -34.75
N ALA A 5 -62.43 38.50 -34.79
CA ALA A 5 -63.31 37.68 -33.96
C ALA A 5 -62.59 37.26 -32.67
N LEU A 6 -63.02 37.81 -31.53
CA LEU A 6 -63.12 37.18 -30.19
C LEU A 6 -63.49 38.28 -29.17
N TRP A 7 -64.41 37.97 -28.26
CA TRP A 7 -65.13 38.95 -27.42
C TRP A 7 -64.93 38.63 -25.92
N ASN A 8 -64.68 39.67 -25.10
CA ASN A 8 -65.29 39.85 -23.77
C ASN A 8 -65.27 41.34 -23.30
N GLN A 9 -65.76 42.28 -24.12
CA GLN A 9 -65.92 43.68 -23.68
C GLN A 9 -67.24 43.88 -22.92
N HIS A 10 -67.16 44.02 -21.59
CA HIS A 10 -68.28 44.55 -20.78
C HIS A 10 -67.98 45.89 -20.10
N ALA A 11 -66.76 46.45 -20.26
CA ALA A 11 -66.33 47.65 -19.54
C ALA A 11 -65.50 48.65 -20.37
N TYR A 12 -65.59 48.63 -21.71
CA TYR A 12 -64.89 49.63 -22.51
C TYR A 12 -65.73 50.92 -22.63
N HIS A 13 -65.17 52.02 -22.11
CA HIS A 13 -65.70 53.37 -22.21
C HIS A 13 -64.56 54.30 -22.65
N ILE A 14 -64.86 55.32 -23.46
CA ILE A 14 -63.82 56.22 -23.99
C ILE A 14 -63.12 57.02 -22.87
N ASN A 15 -63.79 57.16 -21.72
CA ASN A 15 -63.32 57.84 -20.52
C ASN A 15 -62.38 56.98 -19.63
N ASN A 16 -62.00 55.76 -20.06
CA ASN A 16 -61.12 54.88 -19.27
C ASN A 16 -59.66 55.39 -19.21
N ILE A 17 -59.32 56.32 -20.10
CA ILE A 17 -58.04 57.01 -20.17
C ILE A 17 -58.38 58.47 -20.53
N GLU A 18 -57.85 59.43 -19.77
CA GLU A 18 -58.00 60.86 -20.08
C GLU A 18 -57.21 61.21 -21.34
N ASP A 19 -57.50 62.33 -22.00
CA ASP A 19 -56.83 62.70 -23.28
C ASP A 19 -55.30 62.86 -23.17
N ASP A 20 -54.78 63.02 -21.96
CA ASP A 20 -53.33 63.06 -21.66
C ASP A 20 -52.69 61.68 -21.44
N GLY A 21 -53.46 60.59 -21.60
CA GLY A 21 -53.00 59.21 -21.47
C GLY A 21 -53.01 58.66 -20.05
N THR A 22 -53.43 59.44 -19.04
CA THR A 22 -53.51 58.98 -17.65
C THR A 22 -54.78 58.15 -17.39
N ILE A 23 -54.69 57.17 -16.49
CA ILE A 23 -55.83 56.33 -16.09
C ILE A 23 -56.48 56.96 -14.84
N PRO A 24 -57.72 57.47 -14.93
CA PRO A 24 -58.38 58.10 -13.79
C PRO A 24 -58.77 57.05 -12.73
N ALA A 25 -58.55 57.38 -11.46
CA ALA A 25 -58.77 56.44 -10.35
C ALA A 25 -60.24 56.06 -10.15
N GLU A 26 -61.19 56.95 -10.50
CA GLU A 26 -62.62 56.66 -10.61
C GLU A 26 -63.16 57.20 -11.94
N VAL A 27 -63.65 56.30 -12.80
CA VAL A 27 -64.15 56.65 -14.14
C VAL A 27 -65.60 57.15 -14.07
N ALA A 28 -65.87 58.38 -14.52
CA ALA A 28 -67.23 58.89 -14.65
C ALA A 28 -68.00 58.12 -15.75
N PRO A 29 -69.28 57.76 -15.55
CA PRO A 29 -70.03 57.04 -16.57
C PRO A 29 -70.15 57.84 -17.87
N SER A 30 -69.62 57.29 -18.98
CA SER A 30 -69.55 57.92 -20.31
C SER A 30 -70.89 58.51 -20.80
N TRP A 31 -72.03 57.94 -20.40
CA TRP A 31 -73.36 58.44 -20.76
C TRP A 31 -73.80 59.72 -20.03
N LEU A 32 -73.12 60.13 -18.96
CA LEU A 32 -73.39 61.38 -18.24
C LEU A 32 -72.56 62.55 -18.78
N GLN A 33 -71.39 62.30 -19.38
CA GLN A 33 -70.45 63.34 -19.82
C GLN A 33 -70.51 63.63 -21.32
N HIS A 34 -70.49 62.58 -22.16
CA HIS A 34 -70.39 62.74 -23.61
C HIS A 34 -71.59 62.17 -24.38
N GLY A 35 -72.51 61.48 -23.70
CA GLY A 35 -73.70 60.88 -24.33
C GLY A 35 -73.39 59.73 -25.29
N THR A 36 -72.17 59.16 -25.24
CA THR A 36 -71.62 58.23 -26.24
C THR A 36 -71.45 56.83 -25.68
N TYR A 37 -72.55 56.15 -25.34
CA TYR A 37 -72.48 54.72 -25.06
C TYR A 37 -72.27 53.95 -26.38
N ARG A 38 -71.01 53.52 -26.65
CA ARG A 38 -70.54 52.68 -27.79
C ARG A 38 -70.22 53.40 -29.12
N VAL A 39 -69.64 54.60 -29.08
CA VAL A 39 -69.06 55.26 -30.26
C VAL A 39 -67.55 55.48 -30.06
N ASN A 40 -66.75 55.17 -31.08
CA ASN A 40 -65.28 55.08 -31.01
C ASN A 40 -64.60 56.04 -32.00
N GLN A 41 -64.96 57.34 -31.94
CA GLN A 41 -64.38 58.36 -32.83
C GLN A 41 -64.35 59.72 -32.15
N PHE A 42 -63.19 60.40 -32.17
CA PHE A 42 -63.01 61.75 -31.62
C PHE A 42 -63.60 62.82 -32.57
N PRO A 43 -64.24 63.90 -32.08
CA PRO A 43 -65.08 64.77 -32.90
C PRO A 43 -64.37 65.95 -33.59
N ASP A 44 -63.09 66.23 -33.31
CA ASP A 44 -62.44 67.47 -33.77
C ASP A 44 -61.19 67.21 -34.65
N GLY A 45 -61.30 67.56 -35.94
CA GLY A 45 -60.18 67.98 -36.80
C GLY A 45 -59.74 67.02 -37.91
N GLU A 46 -60.27 67.17 -39.13
CA GLU A 46 -59.69 66.61 -40.36
C GLU A 46 -58.36 67.34 -40.72
N ALA A 47 -57.26 67.06 -40.01
CA ALA A 47 -55.91 67.55 -40.34
C ALA A 47 -54.84 66.43 -40.23
N ALA A 48 -53.61 66.71 -40.70
CA ALA A 48 -52.46 65.83 -40.54
C ALA A 48 -51.83 65.99 -39.15
N ASP A 49 -51.03 65.02 -38.69
CA ASP A 49 -50.23 65.12 -37.47
C ASP A 49 -48.91 64.41 -37.71
N LEU A 50 -47.86 65.15 -38.06
CA LEU A 50 -46.61 64.55 -38.45
C LEU A 50 -45.79 64.18 -37.21
N THR A 51 -45.04 63.09 -37.28
CA THR A 51 -44.23 62.57 -36.17
C THR A 51 -42.90 62.05 -36.68
N VAL A 52 -41.87 62.11 -35.85
CA VAL A 52 -40.56 61.56 -36.18
C VAL A 52 -40.06 60.64 -35.05
N SER A 53 -39.52 59.48 -35.41
CA SER A 53 -39.07 58.44 -34.47
C SER A 53 -38.01 57.52 -35.12
N ASN A 54 -37.47 56.54 -34.38
CA ASN A 54 -36.53 55.53 -34.88
C ASN A 54 -35.38 56.11 -35.73
N PHE A 55 -34.65 57.07 -35.17
CA PHE A 55 -33.54 57.71 -35.85
C PHE A 55 -32.26 56.90 -35.66
N GLU A 56 -31.59 56.53 -36.75
CA GLU A 56 -30.39 55.71 -36.79
C GLU A 56 -29.34 56.36 -37.69
N ALA A 57 -28.07 56.29 -37.26
CA ALA A 57 -26.92 56.59 -38.10
C ALA A 57 -26.28 55.26 -38.54
N LEU A 58 -26.32 55.00 -39.84
CA LEU A 58 -25.82 53.77 -40.46
C LEU A 58 -24.40 54.03 -40.98
N ASP A 59 -23.42 53.35 -40.39
CA ASP A 59 -22.06 53.29 -40.90
C ASP A 59 -22.01 52.28 -42.05
N ASN A 60 -21.67 52.79 -43.23
CA ASN A 60 -21.57 52.02 -44.47
C ASN A 60 -20.19 51.37 -44.66
N GLY A 61 -19.36 51.40 -43.62
CA GLY A 61 -18.02 50.83 -43.60
C GLY A 61 -16.92 51.88 -43.81
N THR A 62 -15.68 51.49 -43.52
CA THR A 62 -14.53 52.40 -43.53
C THR A 62 -14.41 53.18 -44.83
N GLY A 63 -14.40 54.51 -44.73
CA GLY A 63 -14.19 55.41 -45.87
C GLY A 63 -15.41 55.59 -46.78
N GLN A 64 -16.56 55.02 -46.42
CA GLN A 64 -17.85 55.33 -47.03
C GLN A 64 -18.58 56.42 -46.23
N PRO A 65 -19.34 57.31 -46.88
CA PRO A 65 -20.18 58.26 -46.17
C PRO A 65 -21.30 57.53 -45.42
N LEU A 66 -21.77 58.12 -44.31
CA LEU A 66 -22.88 57.56 -43.53
C LEU A 66 -24.20 57.66 -44.29
N SER A 67 -25.17 56.81 -43.90
CA SER A 67 -26.58 57.01 -44.22
C SER A 67 -27.35 57.33 -42.93
N LEU A 68 -28.27 58.29 -42.98
CA LEU A 68 -29.13 58.66 -41.85
C LEU A 68 -30.54 58.17 -42.14
N ARG A 69 -31.09 57.31 -41.28
CA ARG A 69 -32.43 56.77 -41.46
C ARG A 69 -33.34 57.17 -40.32
N VAL A 70 -34.50 57.74 -40.63
CA VAL A 70 -35.49 58.14 -39.62
C VAL A 70 -36.90 57.75 -40.04
N ARG A 71 -37.74 57.37 -39.08
CA ARG A 71 -39.14 57.07 -39.34
C ARG A 71 -39.99 58.33 -39.24
N MET A 72 -40.61 58.69 -40.35
CA MET A 72 -41.65 59.72 -40.41
C MET A 72 -43.04 59.07 -40.34
N GLY A 73 -43.90 59.52 -39.44
CA GLY A 73 -45.30 59.10 -39.32
C GLY A 73 -46.28 60.24 -39.56
N ASN A 74 -47.51 59.91 -39.96
CA ASN A 74 -48.66 60.81 -39.95
C ASN A 74 -49.75 60.18 -39.06
N GLY A 75 -49.85 60.64 -37.80
CA GLY A 75 -50.85 60.22 -36.82
C GLY A 75 -52.26 60.75 -37.10
N GLY A 76 -52.37 61.77 -37.97
CA GLY A 76 -53.63 62.39 -38.36
C GLY A 76 -54.41 61.60 -39.41
N MET A 77 -55.61 62.05 -39.73
CA MET A 77 -56.51 61.39 -40.69
C MET A 77 -56.34 61.91 -42.13
N VAL A 78 -55.75 63.10 -42.31
CA VAL A 78 -55.57 63.72 -43.62
C VAL A 78 -54.26 63.28 -44.24
N THR A 79 -54.33 62.93 -45.52
CA THR A 79 -53.14 62.62 -46.33
C THR A 79 -52.36 63.90 -46.58
N THR A 80 -51.07 63.90 -46.27
CA THR A 80 -50.18 65.00 -46.63
C THR A 80 -49.70 64.86 -48.06
N ALA A 81 -49.51 65.99 -48.73
CA ALA A 81 -48.69 66.07 -49.95
C ALA A 81 -47.21 66.24 -49.55
N ASP A 82 -46.33 66.59 -50.50
CA ASP A 82 -44.87 66.63 -50.34
C ASP A 82 -44.42 67.21 -48.99
N VAL A 83 -43.83 66.36 -48.14
CA VAL A 83 -43.28 66.75 -46.83
C VAL A 83 -41.76 66.63 -46.85
N THR A 84 -41.10 67.68 -46.39
CA THR A 84 -39.64 67.69 -46.25
C THR A 84 -39.22 67.11 -44.90
N VAL A 85 -38.27 66.18 -44.92
CA VAL A 85 -37.51 65.73 -43.74
C VAL A 85 -36.11 66.33 -43.83
N ALA A 86 -35.73 67.15 -42.85
CA ALA A 86 -34.42 67.79 -42.77
C ALA A 86 -33.57 67.18 -41.66
N PHE A 87 -32.32 66.90 -41.96
CA PHE A 87 -31.34 66.35 -41.03
C PHE A 87 -30.31 67.42 -40.68
N TYR A 88 -30.02 67.60 -39.39
CA TYR A 88 -29.11 68.62 -38.88
C TYR A 88 -28.03 68.00 -37.99
N GLN A 89 -26.86 68.62 -38.02
CA GLN A 89 -25.78 68.41 -37.06
C GLN A 89 -25.86 69.51 -35.99
N GLY A 90 -26.21 69.15 -34.76
CA GLY A 90 -26.55 70.08 -33.68
C GLY A 90 -28.00 70.57 -33.70
N ASP A 91 -28.47 71.17 -32.61
CA ASP A 91 -29.88 71.56 -32.42
C ASP A 91 -30.30 72.67 -33.42
N PRO A 92 -31.24 72.40 -34.35
CA PRO A 92 -31.67 73.35 -35.36
C PRO A 92 -32.40 74.59 -34.80
N SER A 93 -32.93 74.52 -33.57
CA SER A 93 -33.58 75.66 -32.92
C SER A 93 -32.60 76.73 -32.41
N VAL A 94 -31.30 76.41 -32.37
CA VAL A 94 -30.24 77.29 -31.87
C VAL A 94 -29.22 77.63 -32.95
N SER A 95 -28.45 76.64 -33.42
CA SER A 95 -27.36 76.84 -34.38
C SER A 95 -26.98 75.58 -35.18
N GLY A 96 -27.89 74.60 -35.29
CA GLY A 96 -27.65 73.36 -36.02
C GLY A 96 -27.34 73.60 -37.51
N VAL A 97 -26.38 72.84 -38.04
CA VAL A 97 -25.98 72.90 -39.45
C VAL A 97 -26.80 71.90 -40.24
N LEU A 98 -27.50 72.34 -41.29
CA LEU A 98 -28.26 71.44 -42.16
C LEU A 98 -27.30 70.50 -42.91
N ILE A 99 -27.47 69.18 -42.71
CA ILE A 99 -26.72 68.11 -43.38
C ILE A 99 -27.32 67.85 -44.76
N GLY A 100 -28.65 67.76 -44.83
CA GLY A 100 -29.38 67.48 -46.05
C GLY A 100 -30.88 67.36 -45.79
N THR A 101 -31.66 67.32 -46.87
CA THR A 101 -33.10 67.14 -46.82
C THR A 101 -33.53 66.01 -47.76
N THR A 102 -34.62 65.33 -47.40
CA THR A 102 -35.29 64.32 -48.21
C THR A 102 -36.76 64.69 -48.33
N GLN A 103 -37.38 64.41 -49.48
CA GLN A 103 -38.81 64.65 -49.70
C GLN A 103 -39.59 63.35 -49.57
N VAL A 104 -40.80 63.45 -49.01
CA VAL A 104 -41.78 62.37 -48.93
C VAL A 104 -43.04 62.83 -49.64
N ASP A 105 -43.29 62.29 -50.85
CA ASP A 105 -44.34 62.78 -51.76
C ASP A 105 -45.75 62.75 -51.15
N THR A 106 -46.25 61.59 -50.72
CA THR A 106 -47.56 61.51 -50.06
C THR A 106 -47.54 60.53 -48.91
N LEU A 107 -47.94 60.98 -47.72
CA LEU A 107 -48.11 60.11 -46.56
C LEU A 107 -49.57 60.09 -46.14
N LEU A 108 -50.23 58.95 -46.41
CA LEU A 108 -51.60 58.71 -45.99
C LEU A 108 -51.71 58.84 -44.47
N GLY A 109 -52.86 59.31 -44.00
CA GLY A 109 -53.17 59.32 -42.56
C GLY A 109 -53.04 57.93 -41.94
N GLN A 110 -52.54 57.87 -40.71
CA GLN A 110 -52.21 56.65 -39.97
C GLN A 110 -51.21 55.72 -40.68
N ARG A 111 -50.24 56.28 -41.40
CA ARG A 111 -49.12 55.54 -41.98
C ARG A 111 -47.79 56.16 -41.58
N PHE A 112 -46.73 55.37 -41.71
CA PHE A 112 -45.35 55.81 -41.55
C PHE A 112 -44.53 55.35 -42.75
N VAL A 113 -43.39 56.00 -42.94
CA VAL A 113 -42.36 55.66 -43.91
C VAL A 113 -40.99 55.87 -43.27
N ASP A 114 -40.05 54.97 -43.54
CA ASP A 114 -38.65 55.17 -43.19
C ASP A 114 -37.99 55.99 -44.30
N VAL A 115 -37.40 57.11 -43.92
CA VAL A 115 -36.77 58.08 -44.80
C VAL A 115 -35.27 57.99 -44.58
N GLU A 116 -34.52 57.82 -45.66
CA GLU A 116 -33.08 57.65 -45.61
C GLU A 116 -32.38 58.75 -46.41
N LEU A 117 -31.36 59.35 -45.80
CA LEU A 117 -30.45 60.31 -46.41
C LEU A 117 -29.07 59.66 -46.54
N ASP A 118 -28.71 59.29 -47.77
CA ASP A 118 -27.41 58.73 -48.11
C ASP A 118 -26.34 59.80 -48.29
N GLY A 119 -25.06 59.40 -48.21
CA GLY A 119 -23.95 60.27 -48.58
C GLY A 119 -23.57 61.32 -47.53
N VAL A 120 -23.91 61.07 -46.26
CA VAL A 120 -23.73 62.02 -45.16
C VAL A 120 -22.27 62.05 -44.70
N THR A 121 -21.69 63.25 -44.72
CA THR A 121 -20.39 63.54 -44.09
C THR A 121 -20.64 64.39 -42.86
N LEU A 122 -20.27 63.88 -41.68
CA LEU A 122 -20.42 64.62 -40.43
C LEU A 122 -19.36 65.73 -40.35
N VAL A 123 -19.78 66.92 -39.92
CA VAL A 123 -18.91 68.11 -39.83
C VAL A 123 -18.44 68.39 -38.39
N SER A 124 -19.04 67.72 -37.40
CA SER A 124 -18.66 67.79 -35.98
C SER A 124 -19.08 66.50 -35.24
N THR A 125 -18.86 66.45 -33.93
CA THR A 125 -19.33 65.36 -33.05
C THR A 125 -20.63 65.68 -32.32
N ASP A 126 -21.30 66.80 -32.67
CA ASP A 126 -22.58 67.19 -32.04
C ASP A 126 -23.68 66.15 -32.32
N PRO A 127 -24.77 66.09 -31.52
CA PRO A 127 -25.87 65.17 -31.80
C PRO A 127 -26.51 65.43 -33.16
N LEU A 128 -27.01 64.36 -33.79
CA LEU A 128 -27.77 64.42 -35.03
C LEU A 128 -29.24 64.68 -34.71
N TYR A 129 -29.87 65.58 -35.46
CA TYR A 129 -31.31 65.87 -35.37
C TYR A 129 -32.00 65.56 -36.69
N ALA A 130 -33.23 65.05 -36.63
CA ALA A 130 -34.12 64.93 -37.77
C ALA A 130 -35.41 65.70 -37.47
N VAL A 131 -35.80 66.58 -38.38
CA VAL A 131 -36.97 67.45 -38.29
C VAL A 131 -37.86 67.24 -39.50
N VAL A 132 -39.11 66.90 -39.26
CA VAL A 132 -40.15 66.78 -40.30
C VAL A 132 -40.90 68.10 -40.42
N ASP A 133 -41.19 68.50 -41.67
CA ASP A 133 -41.78 69.80 -42.02
C ASP A 133 -41.11 71.00 -41.31
N PRO A 134 -39.79 71.20 -41.49
CA PRO A 134 -39.03 72.23 -40.75
C PRO A 134 -39.53 73.66 -41.02
N ASP A 135 -40.10 73.91 -42.21
CA ASP A 135 -40.66 75.21 -42.59
C ASP A 135 -42.11 75.40 -42.12
N GLY A 136 -42.74 74.33 -41.60
CA GLY A 136 -44.12 74.35 -41.15
C GLY A 136 -45.12 74.55 -42.28
N ALA A 137 -44.83 74.02 -43.48
CA ALA A 137 -45.64 74.17 -44.68
C ALA A 137 -46.93 73.32 -44.64
N VAL A 138 -46.94 72.26 -43.85
CA VAL A 138 -48.10 71.39 -43.65
C VAL A 138 -48.90 71.85 -42.43
N PRO A 139 -50.20 72.16 -42.58
CA PRO A 139 -51.07 72.39 -41.44
C PRO A 139 -51.27 71.10 -40.66
N GLU A 140 -50.90 71.10 -39.38
CA GLU A 140 -50.97 69.92 -38.52
C GLU A 140 -51.49 70.27 -37.12
N CYS A 141 -51.93 69.23 -36.40
CA CYS A 141 -52.49 69.38 -35.06
C CYS A 141 -51.42 69.65 -33.98
N SER A 142 -50.22 69.10 -34.13
CA SER A 142 -49.12 69.24 -33.18
C SER A 142 -47.80 69.38 -33.93
N ARG A 143 -46.95 70.32 -33.51
CA ARG A 143 -45.59 70.51 -34.05
C ARG A 143 -44.48 70.03 -33.11
N SER A 144 -44.81 69.73 -31.86
CA SER A 144 -43.83 69.41 -30.81
C SER A 144 -43.21 68.01 -30.96
N ASN A 145 -43.82 67.17 -31.79
CA ASN A 145 -43.47 65.79 -32.11
C ASN A 145 -42.74 65.64 -33.46
N ASN A 146 -42.37 66.76 -34.11
CA ASN A 146 -41.73 66.77 -35.43
C ASN A 146 -40.20 66.67 -35.37
N THR A 147 -39.59 66.61 -34.18
CA THR A 147 -38.14 66.57 -34.00
C THR A 147 -37.69 65.39 -33.14
N VAL A 148 -36.65 64.67 -33.58
CA VAL A 148 -35.94 63.64 -32.81
C VAL A 148 -34.43 63.84 -32.94
N TRP A 149 -33.66 63.38 -31.96
CA TRP A 149 -32.19 63.44 -32.01
C TRP A 149 -31.53 62.17 -31.47
N ILE A 150 -30.31 61.90 -31.92
CA ILE A 150 -29.43 60.82 -31.44
C ILE A 150 -28.00 61.33 -31.25
N PRO A 151 -27.23 60.78 -30.28
CA PRO A 151 -25.78 61.00 -30.25
C PRO A 151 -25.12 60.35 -31.47
N VAL A 152 -23.97 60.86 -31.90
CA VAL A 152 -23.16 60.23 -32.96
C VAL A 152 -22.54 58.93 -32.42
N ARG A 153 -23.23 57.81 -32.60
CA ARG A 153 -22.73 56.45 -32.40
C ARG A 153 -23.16 55.61 -33.59
N ALA A 154 -22.24 54.87 -34.19
CA ALA A 154 -22.51 53.97 -35.30
C ALA A 154 -22.74 52.53 -34.82
N ASN A 155 -23.31 51.72 -35.72
CA ASN A 155 -23.30 50.27 -35.61
C ASN A 155 -21.86 49.73 -35.62
N PRO A 156 -21.45 48.89 -34.66
CA PRO A 156 -20.11 48.32 -34.64
C PRO A 156 -19.94 47.34 -35.81
N LEU A 157 -18.94 47.57 -36.66
CA LEU A 157 -18.60 46.71 -37.79
C LEU A 157 -17.19 46.17 -37.60
N GLY A 158 -17.02 44.84 -37.57
CA GLY A 158 -15.71 44.23 -37.41
C GLY A 158 -15.63 42.85 -38.06
N GLN A 159 -14.42 42.48 -38.44
CA GLN A 159 -14.09 41.15 -38.96
C GLN A 159 -12.96 40.53 -38.17
N ILE A 160 -12.94 39.19 -38.08
CA ILE A 160 -11.87 38.42 -37.48
C ILE A 160 -11.28 37.43 -38.49
N ALA A 161 -9.97 37.24 -38.44
CA ALA A 161 -9.27 36.14 -39.09
C ALA A 161 -8.45 35.40 -38.04
N VAL A 162 -8.61 34.08 -37.95
CA VAL A 162 -7.80 33.24 -37.05
C VAL A 162 -6.77 32.42 -37.83
N ALA A 163 -5.60 32.24 -37.25
CA ALA A 163 -4.55 31.39 -37.77
C ALA A 163 -3.79 30.71 -36.62
N SER A 164 -3.17 29.59 -36.90
CA SER A 164 -2.18 28.95 -36.04
C SER A 164 -0.79 29.07 -36.68
N ASP A 165 0.26 28.92 -35.88
CA ASP A 165 1.65 29.00 -36.35
C ASP A 165 2.06 27.83 -37.27
N ALA A 166 1.35 26.70 -37.19
CA ALA A 166 1.49 25.56 -38.09
C ALA A 166 0.12 24.90 -38.39
N ALA A 167 0.04 24.14 -39.49
CA ALA A 167 -1.16 23.38 -39.84
C ALA A 167 -1.21 21.98 -39.18
N SER A 168 -0.09 21.50 -38.64
CA SER A 168 0.07 20.17 -38.05
C SER A 168 1.03 20.21 -36.87
N TYR A 169 0.69 19.47 -35.81
CA TYR A 169 1.47 19.37 -34.58
C TYR A 169 1.66 17.91 -34.17
N GLU A 170 2.79 17.61 -33.55
CA GLU A 170 3.01 16.34 -32.85
C GLU A 170 2.41 16.41 -31.44
N ALA A 171 2.29 15.25 -30.78
CA ALA A 171 1.92 15.18 -29.37
C ALA A 171 2.78 16.11 -28.50
N ALA A 172 2.18 16.71 -27.46
CA ALA A 172 2.86 17.60 -26.52
C ALA A 172 3.66 18.77 -27.14
N SER A 173 3.23 19.28 -28.30
CA SER A 173 3.80 20.46 -28.94
C SER A 173 3.17 21.77 -28.43
N PRO A 174 3.96 22.86 -28.27
CA PRO A 174 3.43 24.21 -28.10
C PRO A 174 2.77 24.70 -29.40
N VAL A 175 1.71 25.49 -29.25
CA VAL A 175 0.88 26.04 -30.32
C VAL A 175 0.70 27.53 -30.07
N SER A 176 0.92 28.35 -31.10
CA SER A 176 0.64 29.79 -31.07
C SER A 176 -0.57 30.09 -31.94
N LEU A 177 -1.69 30.44 -31.30
CA LEU A 177 -2.93 30.83 -31.96
C LEU A 177 -2.96 32.35 -32.12
N THR A 178 -3.39 32.81 -33.29
CA THR A 178 -3.46 34.24 -33.61
C THR A 178 -4.87 34.61 -34.05
N ALA A 179 -5.34 35.76 -33.57
CA ALA A 179 -6.59 36.37 -33.97
C ALA A 179 -6.33 37.80 -34.45
N THR A 180 -6.56 38.05 -35.73
CA THR A 180 -6.48 39.37 -36.33
C THR A 180 -7.88 39.96 -36.40
N VAL A 181 -8.12 41.01 -35.64
CA VAL A 181 -9.37 41.78 -35.65
C VAL A 181 -9.18 43.01 -36.50
N THR A 182 -10.08 43.25 -37.44
CA THR A 182 -10.11 44.45 -38.27
C THR A 182 -11.43 45.18 -38.00
N ASN A 183 -11.34 46.45 -37.57
CA ASN A 183 -12.50 47.33 -37.50
C ASN A 183 -12.85 47.75 -38.94
N THR A 184 -13.95 47.23 -39.47
CA THR A 184 -14.41 47.55 -40.83
C THR A 184 -15.38 48.74 -40.86
N GLY A 185 -15.66 49.33 -39.70
CA GLY A 185 -16.39 50.58 -39.57
C GLY A 185 -15.49 51.81 -39.71
N SER A 186 -16.12 52.97 -39.72
CA SER A 186 -15.48 54.28 -39.74
C SER A 186 -15.25 54.86 -38.33
N PHE A 187 -15.91 54.29 -37.32
CA PHE A 187 -15.84 54.75 -35.92
C PHE A 187 -14.91 53.89 -35.08
N GLU A 188 -14.25 54.53 -34.11
CA GLU A 188 -13.48 53.83 -33.08
C GLU A 188 -14.41 53.02 -32.19
N THR A 189 -14.07 51.76 -31.91
CA THR A 189 -14.95 50.80 -31.23
C THR A 189 -14.15 49.76 -30.45
N ASP A 190 -14.72 49.30 -29.34
CA ASP A 190 -14.19 48.21 -28.52
C ASP A 190 -14.77 46.87 -28.99
N TYR A 191 -13.94 45.82 -29.02
CA TYR A 191 -14.36 44.46 -29.34
C TYR A 191 -13.90 43.46 -28.29
N THR A 192 -14.52 42.29 -28.29
CA THR A 192 -14.04 41.12 -27.52
C THR A 192 -13.86 39.93 -28.45
N VAL A 193 -12.74 39.22 -28.34
CA VAL A 193 -12.47 37.99 -29.08
C VAL A 193 -12.62 36.78 -28.17
N LYS A 194 -13.42 35.80 -28.58
CA LYS A 194 -13.43 34.46 -27.98
C LYS A 194 -12.72 33.49 -28.89
N LEU A 195 -11.80 32.70 -28.32
CA LEU A 195 -11.12 31.61 -29.01
C LEU A 195 -11.46 30.29 -28.31
N HIS A 196 -11.67 29.25 -29.09
CA HIS A 196 -11.78 27.87 -28.61
C HIS A 196 -11.40 26.89 -29.72
N VAL A 197 -11.09 25.64 -29.35
CA VAL A 197 -10.77 24.56 -30.28
C VAL A 197 -11.87 23.51 -30.20
N GLU A 198 -12.36 23.06 -31.35
CA GLU A 198 -13.36 21.99 -31.48
C GLU A 198 -12.75 20.76 -32.16
N ASP A 199 -13.25 19.58 -31.82
CA ASP A 199 -12.95 18.33 -32.52
C ASP A 199 -13.79 18.15 -33.81
N ASN A 200 -13.60 17.03 -34.50
CA ASN A 200 -14.30 16.75 -35.75
C ASN A 200 -15.82 16.52 -35.60
N THR A 201 -16.32 16.38 -34.38
CA THR A 201 -17.75 16.25 -34.05
C THR A 201 -18.38 17.60 -33.69
N GLY A 202 -17.57 18.66 -33.60
CA GLY A 202 -17.97 19.98 -33.12
C GLY A 202 -18.01 20.08 -31.59
N ALA A 203 -17.40 19.11 -30.88
CA ALA A 203 -17.29 19.19 -29.43
C ALA A 203 -16.12 20.08 -29.03
N GLU A 204 -16.33 20.94 -28.04
CA GLU A 204 -15.30 21.83 -27.52
C GLU A 204 -14.22 21.01 -26.78
N VAL A 205 -12.98 21.12 -27.25
CA VAL A 205 -11.78 20.52 -26.64
C VAL A 205 -11.24 21.44 -25.56
N ILE A 206 -11.20 22.74 -25.84
CA ILE A 206 -10.75 23.78 -24.91
C ILE A 206 -11.31 25.14 -25.35
N ALA A 207 -11.75 25.94 -24.38
CA ALA A 207 -12.07 27.36 -24.56
C ALA A 207 -11.07 28.25 -23.81
N PHE A 208 -10.68 29.36 -24.42
CA PHE A 208 -9.76 30.34 -23.85
C PHE A 208 -10.51 31.53 -23.25
N THR A 209 -9.88 32.21 -22.29
CA THR A 209 -10.40 33.44 -21.71
C THR A 209 -10.64 34.50 -22.80
N PRO A 210 -11.81 35.16 -22.84
CA PRO A 210 -12.07 36.20 -23.83
C PRO A 210 -11.04 37.33 -23.78
N LEU A 211 -10.55 37.76 -24.94
CA LEU A 211 -9.50 38.77 -25.09
C LEU A 211 -10.13 40.11 -25.51
N PRO A 212 -9.97 41.19 -24.71
CA PRO A 212 -10.49 42.51 -25.08
C PRO A 212 -9.60 43.19 -26.14
N VAL A 213 -10.23 43.96 -27.02
CA VAL A 213 -9.59 44.83 -28.02
C VAL A 213 -10.12 46.25 -27.80
N VAL A 214 -9.30 47.12 -27.20
CA VAL A 214 -9.77 48.42 -26.68
C VAL A 214 -8.74 49.52 -26.98
N PRO A 215 -9.19 50.70 -27.45
CA PRO A 215 -10.16 50.90 -28.53
C PRO A 215 -9.47 50.77 -29.91
N LEU A 216 -10.19 50.27 -30.92
CA LEU A 216 -9.66 50.09 -32.28
C LEU A 216 -10.26 51.12 -33.24
N ALA A 217 -9.42 52.00 -33.77
CA ALA A 217 -9.82 53.03 -34.74
C ALA A 217 -10.43 52.41 -36.02
N GLY A 218 -11.34 53.13 -36.68
CA GLY A 218 -11.95 52.71 -37.94
C GLY A 218 -10.90 52.37 -39.01
N GLY A 219 -11.00 51.21 -39.63
CA GLY A 219 -10.04 50.69 -40.61
C GLY A 219 -8.74 50.11 -40.03
N ALA A 220 -8.51 50.20 -38.72
CA ALA A 220 -7.33 49.63 -38.07
C ALA A 220 -7.48 48.13 -37.81
N SER A 221 -6.36 47.44 -37.61
CA SER A 221 -6.34 46.03 -37.22
C SER A 221 -5.49 45.82 -35.96
N ALA A 222 -5.91 44.89 -35.11
CA ALA A 222 -5.20 44.41 -33.94
C ALA A 222 -4.92 42.91 -34.06
N VAL A 223 -3.73 42.47 -33.67
CA VAL A 223 -3.35 41.05 -33.65
C VAL A 223 -3.21 40.62 -32.19
N LEU A 224 -3.96 39.59 -31.82
CA LEU A 224 -3.92 38.96 -30.51
C LEU A 224 -3.28 37.58 -30.64
N THR A 225 -2.50 37.19 -29.64
CA THR A 225 -1.86 35.87 -29.59
C THR A 225 -2.32 35.12 -28.34
N GLN A 226 -2.68 33.86 -28.51
CA GLN A 226 -3.06 32.94 -27.45
C GLN A 226 -2.17 31.69 -27.52
N ALA A 227 -1.46 31.40 -26.43
CA ALA A 227 -0.66 30.19 -26.33
C ALA A 227 -1.56 28.99 -25.97
N TRP A 228 -1.28 27.85 -26.59
CA TRP A 228 -1.87 26.56 -26.27
C TRP A 228 -0.79 25.46 -26.32
N HIS A 229 -1.02 24.34 -25.65
CA HIS A 229 -0.13 23.19 -25.68
C HIS A 229 -0.98 21.96 -25.97
N THR A 230 -0.65 21.22 -27.03
CA THR A 230 -1.45 20.07 -27.47
C THR A 230 -1.54 18.99 -26.38
N GLY A 231 -0.53 18.86 -25.51
CA GLY A 231 -0.59 18.01 -24.32
C GLY A 231 -0.98 16.56 -24.66
N GLN A 232 -2.02 16.04 -23.99
CA GLN A 232 -2.63 14.72 -24.21
C GLN A 232 -3.81 14.75 -25.21
N THR A 233 -3.98 15.86 -25.95
CA THR A 233 -5.05 15.99 -26.95
C THR A 233 -4.88 14.90 -28.00
N LEU A 234 -5.98 14.18 -28.26
CA LEU A 234 -5.97 12.99 -29.10
C LEU A 234 -5.50 13.27 -30.53
N VAL A 235 -5.03 12.22 -31.20
CA VAL A 235 -4.76 12.28 -32.64
C VAL A 235 -6.04 12.59 -33.40
N GLY A 236 -6.01 13.63 -34.24
CA GLY A 236 -7.22 14.05 -34.95
C GLY A 236 -7.11 15.38 -35.68
N ASN A 237 -8.18 15.70 -36.39
CA ASN A 237 -8.39 17.00 -37.02
C ASN A 237 -9.22 17.88 -36.09
N TYR A 238 -8.75 19.11 -35.90
CA TYR A 238 -9.33 20.09 -35.00
C TYR A 238 -9.60 21.40 -35.74
N LEU A 239 -10.53 22.19 -35.20
CA LEU A 239 -10.89 23.50 -35.72
C LEU A 239 -10.65 24.55 -34.63
N LEU A 240 -9.73 25.48 -34.87
CA LEU A 240 -9.67 26.71 -34.09
C LEU A 240 -10.80 27.62 -34.55
N VAL A 241 -11.65 28.04 -33.61
CA VAL A 241 -12.77 28.93 -33.84
C VAL A 241 -12.51 30.25 -33.13
N GLY A 242 -12.62 31.35 -33.88
CA GLY A 242 -12.59 32.70 -33.34
C GLY A 242 -13.89 33.43 -33.57
N VAL A 243 -14.44 34.01 -32.52
CA VAL A 243 -15.68 34.77 -32.54
C VAL A 243 -15.40 36.20 -32.08
N LEU A 244 -15.77 37.18 -32.89
CA LEU A 244 -15.69 38.60 -32.59
C LEU A 244 -17.04 39.09 -32.08
N LEU A 245 -17.02 39.73 -30.91
CA LEU A 245 -18.19 40.27 -30.24
C LEU A 245 -18.11 41.79 -30.11
N ASP A 246 -19.26 42.44 -30.16
CA ASP A 246 -19.41 43.85 -29.75
C ASP A 246 -19.48 44.01 -28.22
N VAL A 247 -19.59 45.26 -27.76
CA VAL A 247 -19.71 45.63 -26.33
C VAL A 247 -20.97 45.09 -25.65
N ASP A 248 -22.00 44.75 -26.43
CA ASP A 248 -23.26 44.17 -25.96
C ASP A 248 -23.27 42.63 -26.07
N ASN A 249 -22.11 42.01 -26.38
CA ASN A 249 -21.90 40.57 -26.58
C ASN A 249 -22.60 39.97 -27.81
N HIS A 250 -22.96 40.76 -28.81
CA HIS A 250 -23.47 40.23 -30.08
C HIS A 250 -22.33 39.79 -31.00
N GLU A 251 -22.50 38.65 -31.68
CA GLU A 251 -21.55 38.13 -32.66
C GLU A 251 -21.56 38.97 -33.94
N LEU A 252 -20.43 39.62 -34.22
CA LEU A 252 -20.21 40.42 -35.44
C LEU A 252 -19.58 39.58 -36.55
N SER A 253 -18.64 38.71 -36.19
CA SER A 253 -17.87 37.91 -37.15
C SER A 253 -17.36 36.62 -36.52
N ARG A 254 -17.21 35.59 -37.34
CA ARG A 254 -16.68 34.29 -36.97
C ARG A 254 -15.68 33.83 -38.03
N SER A 255 -14.55 33.30 -37.56
CA SER A 255 -13.50 32.75 -38.41
C SER A 255 -13.03 31.41 -37.87
N THR A 256 -12.58 30.54 -38.76
CA THR A 256 -12.12 29.20 -38.39
C THR A 256 -10.87 28.82 -39.17
N THR A 257 -9.94 28.11 -38.53
CA THR A 257 -8.81 27.48 -39.22
C THR A 257 -8.62 26.04 -38.74
N ALA A 258 -8.27 25.14 -39.65
CA ALA A 258 -8.06 23.74 -39.32
C ALA A 258 -6.61 23.51 -38.85
N LEU A 259 -6.43 22.60 -37.89
CA LEU A 259 -5.14 22.08 -37.47
C LEU A 259 -5.24 20.58 -37.22
N THR A 260 -4.13 19.85 -37.40
CA THR A 260 -4.06 18.40 -37.21
C THR A 260 -3.08 18.07 -36.08
N ILE A 261 -3.44 17.12 -35.21
CA ILE A 261 -2.54 16.57 -34.20
C ILE A 261 -2.21 15.12 -34.58
N HIS A 262 -0.92 14.79 -34.66
CA HIS A 262 -0.41 13.47 -35.02
C HIS A 262 0.01 12.65 -33.78
N ALA A 263 0.14 11.34 -33.98
CA ALA A 263 0.65 10.42 -32.96
C ALA A 263 2.16 10.61 -32.81
N GLY A 264 2.66 10.66 -31.57
CA GLY A 264 4.10 10.68 -31.30
C GLY A 264 4.83 9.45 -31.90
N ALA A 265 6.13 9.62 -32.20
CA ALA A 265 6.96 8.62 -32.88
C ALA A 265 7.38 7.39 -32.02
N ASP A 266 6.82 7.23 -30.82
CA ASP A 266 7.17 6.15 -29.88
C ASP A 266 6.54 4.80 -30.28
N ALA A 267 7.03 3.71 -29.65
CA ALA A 267 6.46 2.37 -29.82
C ALA A 267 4.94 2.39 -29.61
N GLN A 268 4.17 1.72 -30.47
CA GLN A 268 2.70 1.82 -30.43
C GLN A 268 2.07 1.00 -29.30
N ALA A 269 2.65 -0.15 -28.96
CA ALA A 269 2.13 -1.03 -27.93
C ALA A 269 3.21 -1.93 -27.34
N ALA A 270 2.97 -2.42 -26.13
CA ALA A 270 3.70 -3.56 -25.57
C ALA A 270 2.72 -4.67 -25.20
N LEU A 271 3.20 -5.91 -25.28
CA LEU A 271 2.49 -7.11 -24.85
C LEU A 271 3.43 -7.86 -23.90
N ARG A 272 2.89 -8.26 -22.75
CA ARG A 272 3.54 -9.21 -21.86
C ARG A 272 2.65 -10.41 -21.67
N LEU A 273 3.24 -11.60 -21.80
CA LEU A 273 2.57 -12.88 -21.63
C LEU A 273 3.15 -13.61 -20.41
N THR A 274 2.27 -14.01 -19.51
CA THR A 274 2.63 -14.84 -18.35
C THR A 274 1.70 -16.03 -18.24
N THR A 275 2.12 -17.03 -17.49
CA THR A 275 1.26 -18.14 -17.10
C THR A 275 1.25 -18.31 -15.58
N ASP A 276 0.24 -19.00 -15.03
CA ASP A 276 0.11 -19.16 -13.57
C ASP A 276 1.23 -19.99 -12.95
N ARG A 277 1.89 -20.84 -13.75
CA ARG A 277 3.01 -21.70 -13.36
C ARG A 277 4.03 -21.79 -14.50
N ILE A 278 5.25 -22.18 -14.16
CA ILE A 278 6.35 -22.44 -15.11
C ILE A 278 6.48 -23.92 -15.49
N GLY A 279 5.67 -24.78 -14.84
CA GLY A 279 5.66 -26.21 -15.05
C GLY A 279 4.27 -26.77 -14.79
N TYR A 280 3.83 -27.68 -15.66
CA TYR A 280 2.48 -28.23 -15.63
C TYR A 280 2.49 -29.75 -15.66
N HIS A 281 1.48 -30.34 -15.03
CA HIS A 281 1.15 -31.74 -15.22
C HIS A 281 0.58 -31.97 -16.63
N THR A 282 0.71 -33.18 -17.16
CA THR A 282 0.18 -33.58 -18.49
C THR A 282 -1.33 -33.37 -18.65
N THR A 283 -2.06 -33.22 -17.53
CA THR A 283 -3.51 -32.98 -17.47
C THR A 283 -3.90 -31.64 -16.79
N ALA A 284 -2.95 -30.72 -16.59
CA ALA A 284 -3.22 -29.46 -15.90
C ALA A 284 -3.97 -28.46 -16.79
N THR A 285 -4.50 -27.39 -16.20
CA THR A 285 -5.01 -26.24 -16.94
C THR A 285 -4.01 -25.10 -16.84
N VAL A 286 -3.55 -24.60 -17.98
CA VAL A 286 -2.65 -23.45 -18.11
C VAL A 286 -3.50 -22.19 -18.16
N THR A 287 -3.31 -21.28 -17.23
CA THR A 287 -3.88 -19.92 -17.32
C THR A 287 -2.86 -19.05 -18.03
N ALA A 288 -3.27 -18.42 -19.13
CA ALA A 288 -2.47 -17.54 -19.95
C ALA A 288 -2.97 -16.10 -19.79
N ASP A 289 -2.14 -15.25 -19.19
CA ASP A 289 -2.42 -13.84 -18.92
C ASP A 289 -1.63 -12.95 -19.87
N ALA A 290 -2.34 -12.13 -20.63
CA ALA A 290 -1.77 -11.19 -21.58
C ALA A 290 -2.06 -9.75 -21.13
N LEU A 291 -1.01 -9.03 -20.74
CA LEU A 291 -1.07 -7.61 -20.41
C LEU A 291 -0.70 -6.78 -21.64
N VAL A 292 -1.67 -6.03 -22.14
CA VAL A 292 -1.51 -5.10 -23.26
C VAL A 292 -1.32 -3.69 -22.73
N ARG A 293 -0.29 -3.00 -23.19
CA ARG A 293 -0.03 -1.60 -22.85
C ARG A 293 -0.01 -0.74 -24.10
N ASN A 294 -0.75 0.37 -24.07
CA ASN A 294 -0.64 1.42 -25.06
C ASN A 294 0.50 2.35 -24.69
N LEU A 295 1.56 2.33 -25.48
CA LEU A 295 2.76 3.13 -25.25
C LEU A 295 2.71 4.50 -25.95
N THR A 296 1.63 4.81 -26.66
CA THR A 296 1.47 6.11 -27.32
C THR A 296 1.12 7.20 -26.31
N SER A 297 1.58 8.41 -26.60
CA SER A 297 1.39 9.60 -25.76
C SER A 297 0.01 10.25 -25.90
N ASN A 298 -0.70 10.00 -27.01
CA ASN A 298 -1.98 10.65 -27.33
C ASN A 298 -2.87 9.88 -28.34
N ALA A 299 -2.58 8.59 -28.61
CA ALA A 299 -3.39 7.78 -29.53
C ALA A 299 -4.12 6.65 -28.79
N LEU A 300 -5.27 6.23 -29.30
CA LEU A 300 -5.95 5.04 -28.78
C LEU A 300 -5.50 3.80 -29.57
N LEU A 301 -5.21 2.71 -28.85
CA LEU A 301 -5.21 1.39 -29.46
C LEU A 301 -6.66 0.93 -29.56
N THR A 302 -7.20 0.88 -30.77
CA THR A 302 -8.60 0.50 -31.02
C THR A 302 -8.69 -0.81 -31.79
N GLY A 303 -9.69 -1.62 -31.45
CA GLY A 303 -9.96 -2.88 -32.14
C GLY A 303 -8.81 -3.90 -32.12
N THR A 304 -7.94 -3.86 -31.11
CA THR A 304 -6.83 -4.80 -30.96
C THR A 304 -7.28 -6.14 -30.38
N GLU A 305 -6.65 -7.21 -30.85
CA GLU A 305 -6.88 -8.58 -30.39
C GLU A 305 -5.55 -9.24 -30.02
N VAL A 306 -5.54 -10.05 -28.95
CA VAL A 306 -4.40 -10.89 -28.61
C VAL A 306 -4.66 -12.29 -29.17
N PHE A 307 -3.84 -12.70 -30.12
CA PHE A 307 -3.81 -14.05 -30.65
C PHE A 307 -2.84 -14.90 -29.82
N VAL A 308 -3.36 -15.88 -29.08
CA VAL A 308 -2.61 -16.80 -28.22
C VAL A 308 -2.53 -18.18 -28.88
N GLN A 309 -1.34 -18.75 -28.93
CA GLN A 309 -1.06 -20.03 -29.54
C GLN A 309 -0.16 -20.85 -28.62
N LEU A 310 -0.58 -22.07 -28.28
CA LEU A 310 0.25 -23.03 -27.55
C LEU A 310 0.82 -24.03 -28.57
N VAL A 311 2.14 -24.16 -28.62
CA VAL A 311 2.84 -25.16 -29.42
C VAL A 311 3.62 -26.13 -28.54
N ASP A 312 3.74 -27.37 -29.01
CA ASP A 312 4.60 -28.38 -28.40
C ASP A 312 6.08 -28.19 -28.79
N ALA A 313 6.97 -29.03 -28.24
CA ALA A 313 8.40 -29.01 -28.51
C ALA A 313 8.79 -29.21 -29.99
N SER A 314 7.89 -29.76 -30.82
CA SER A 314 8.09 -29.94 -32.26
C SER A 314 7.62 -28.73 -33.09
N GLY A 315 7.04 -27.72 -32.43
CA GLY A 315 6.39 -26.57 -33.07
C GLY A 315 4.98 -26.89 -33.59
N THR A 316 4.38 -28.01 -33.17
CA THR A 316 3.01 -28.37 -33.57
C THR A 316 2.00 -27.68 -32.67
N ASN A 317 0.92 -27.16 -33.27
CA ASN A 317 -0.14 -26.47 -32.54
C ASN A 317 -0.93 -27.41 -31.64
N VAL A 318 -0.98 -27.07 -30.35
CA VAL A 318 -1.78 -27.74 -29.32
C VAL A 318 -3.11 -27.02 -29.15
N SER A 319 -3.09 -25.68 -29.07
CA SER A 319 -4.29 -24.86 -28.92
C SER A 319 -4.09 -23.46 -29.48
N THR A 320 -5.17 -22.80 -29.90
CA THR A 320 -5.18 -21.42 -30.37
C THR A 320 -6.45 -20.70 -29.93
N THR A 321 -6.30 -19.49 -29.39
CA THR A 321 -7.40 -18.65 -28.91
C THR A 321 -7.14 -17.20 -29.27
N THR A 322 -8.18 -16.46 -29.64
CA THR A 322 -8.11 -15.00 -29.84
C THR A 322 -8.92 -14.30 -28.75
N LEU A 323 -8.31 -13.33 -28.07
CA LEU A 323 -8.90 -12.51 -27.02
C LEU A 323 -9.10 -11.08 -27.49
N ARG A 324 -10.31 -10.53 -27.34
CA ARG A 324 -10.57 -9.12 -27.63
C ARG A 324 -10.06 -8.25 -26.49
N VAL A 325 -9.16 -7.32 -26.80
CA VAL A 325 -8.64 -6.36 -25.84
C VAL A 325 -9.60 -5.19 -25.68
N GLY A 326 -10.25 -4.75 -26.77
CA GLY A 326 -11.05 -3.51 -26.77
C GLY A 326 -10.16 -2.28 -26.72
N ASP A 327 -10.76 -1.09 -26.60
CA ASP A 327 -9.99 0.16 -26.70
C ASP A 327 -9.12 0.39 -25.47
N VAL A 328 -7.86 0.73 -25.69
CA VAL A 328 -6.88 1.08 -24.64
C VAL A 328 -6.41 2.51 -24.89
N ALA A 329 -6.72 3.42 -23.96
CA ALA A 329 -6.32 4.83 -24.03
C ALA A 329 -4.80 5.00 -24.02
N ALA A 330 -4.30 6.15 -24.49
CA ALA A 330 -2.87 6.52 -24.43
C ALA A 330 -2.30 6.34 -23.02
N GLY A 331 -1.14 5.69 -22.90
CA GLY A 331 -0.53 5.31 -21.61
C GLY A 331 -1.28 4.23 -20.80
N GLY A 332 -2.48 3.83 -21.22
CA GLY A 332 -3.33 2.87 -20.54
C GLY A 332 -2.89 1.42 -20.72
N GLN A 333 -3.42 0.54 -19.86
CA GLN A 333 -3.17 -0.90 -19.92
C GLN A 333 -4.45 -1.71 -19.78
N ARG A 334 -4.45 -2.93 -20.31
CA ARG A 334 -5.56 -3.87 -20.21
C ARG A 334 -5.06 -5.31 -20.17
N GLN A 335 -5.50 -6.05 -19.17
CA GLN A 335 -5.22 -7.48 -19.04
C GLN A 335 -6.38 -8.28 -19.65
N VAL A 336 -6.03 -9.30 -20.42
CA VAL A 336 -6.95 -10.33 -20.92
C VAL A 336 -6.36 -11.70 -20.62
N ALA A 337 -7.21 -12.66 -20.24
CA ALA A 337 -6.76 -13.99 -19.84
C ALA A 337 -7.54 -15.09 -20.57
N THR A 338 -6.90 -16.25 -20.73
CA THR A 338 -7.56 -17.48 -21.21
C THR A 338 -7.05 -18.71 -20.45
N GLN A 339 -7.84 -19.78 -20.46
CA GLN A 339 -7.48 -21.05 -19.84
C GLN A 339 -7.38 -22.13 -20.92
N ILE A 340 -6.28 -22.87 -20.90
CA ILE A 340 -5.97 -23.94 -21.84
C ILE A 340 -5.83 -25.24 -21.05
N ALA A 341 -6.79 -26.15 -21.18
CA ALA A 341 -6.70 -27.47 -20.59
C ALA A 341 -5.70 -28.34 -21.38
N LEU A 342 -4.74 -28.94 -20.69
CA LEU A 342 -3.86 -29.97 -21.24
C LEU A 342 -4.57 -31.32 -21.11
N GLU A 343 -4.68 -32.07 -22.20
CA GLU A 343 -5.40 -33.35 -22.25
C GLU A 343 -4.43 -34.52 -22.42
N ALA A 344 -3.73 -34.88 -21.33
CA ALA A 344 -2.71 -35.93 -21.31
C ALA A 344 -1.62 -35.72 -22.38
N VAL A 345 -1.19 -34.46 -22.53
CA VAL A 345 -0.20 -34.07 -23.53
C VAL A 345 1.17 -34.70 -23.20
N PRO A 346 2.01 -35.04 -24.20
CA PRO A 346 3.33 -35.59 -23.96
C PRO A 346 4.22 -34.67 -23.10
N GLU A 347 5.12 -35.26 -22.30
CA GLU A 347 6.14 -34.49 -21.59
C GLU A 347 7.07 -33.77 -22.56
N GLY A 348 7.49 -32.57 -22.17
CA GLY A 348 8.38 -31.73 -22.97
C GLY A 348 8.13 -30.25 -22.72
N THR A 349 8.94 -29.41 -23.34
CA THR A 349 8.79 -27.96 -23.28
C THR A 349 7.71 -27.52 -24.25
N TYR A 350 6.74 -26.76 -23.77
CA TYR A 350 5.71 -26.13 -24.57
C TYR A 350 5.96 -24.62 -24.60
N THR A 351 5.67 -24.01 -25.74
CA THR A 351 5.79 -22.56 -25.90
C THR A 351 4.42 -21.96 -26.13
N LEU A 352 4.02 -21.09 -25.22
CA LEU A 352 2.88 -20.21 -25.39
C LEU A 352 3.36 -18.94 -26.09
N MET A 353 2.78 -18.64 -27.24
CA MET A 353 3.07 -17.46 -28.04
C MET A 353 1.85 -16.55 -28.03
N ALA A 354 2.06 -15.25 -27.87
CA ALA A 354 0.99 -14.27 -27.98
C ALA A 354 1.40 -13.13 -28.90
N GLU A 355 0.50 -12.74 -29.80
CA GLU A 355 0.66 -11.60 -30.68
C GLU A 355 -0.49 -10.63 -30.48
N LEU A 356 -0.18 -9.40 -30.14
CA LEU A 356 -1.12 -8.29 -30.14
C LEU A 356 -1.24 -7.80 -31.58
N ARG A 357 -2.43 -7.91 -32.16
CA ARG A 357 -2.71 -7.52 -33.54
C ARG A 357 -3.67 -6.34 -33.58
N ASP A 358 -3.46 -5.44 -34.52
CA ASP A 358 -4.44 -4.39 -34.85
C ASP A 358 -5.66 -4.95 -35.60
N ALA A 359 -6.65 -4.10 -35.85
CA ALA A 359 -7.86 -4.48 -36.59
C ALA A 359 -7.59 -4.94 -38.04
N GLY A 360 -6.43 -4.61 -38.61
CA GLY A 360 -5.98 -5.05 -39.93
C GLY A 360 -5.19 -6.38 -39.89
N GLY A 361 -4.91 -6.92 -38.71
CA GLY A 361 -4.12 -8.14 -38.50
C GLY A 361 -2.62 -7.91 -38.43
N THR A 362 -2.15 -6.65 -38.40
CA THR A 362 -0.73 -6.31 -38.22
C THR A 362 -0.31 -6.58 -36.79
N VAL A 363 0.82 -7.26 -36.58
CA VAL A 363 1.36 -7.49 -35.23
C VAL A 363 1.98 -6.18 -34.70
N LEU A 364 1.41 -5.68 -33.60
CA LEU A 364 1.87 -4.49 -32.88
C LEU A 364 2.93 -4.82 -31.82
N ALA A 365 2.78 -5.96 -31.16
CA ALA A 365 3.72 -6.50 -30.18
C ALA A 365 3.55 -8.02 -30.10
N ALA A 366 4.61 -8.73 -29.74
CA ALA A 366 4.56 -10.17 -29.52
C ALA A 366 5.37 -10.52 -28.29
N ASP A 367 4.92 -11.55 -27.57
CA ASP A 367 5.65 -12.12 -26.46
C ASP A 367 5.48 -13.64 -26.47
N GLN A 368 6.43 -14.36 -25.88
CA GLN A 368 6.35 -15.80 -25.76
C GLN A 368 6.85 -16.26 -24.40
N PHE A 369 6.19 -17.28 -23.87
CA PHE A 369 6.50 -17.89 -22.60
C PHE A 369 6.64 -19.40 -22.80
N SER A 370 7.72 -19.99 -22.31
CA SER A 370 7.90 -21.45 -22.36
C SER A 370 7.76 -22.04 -20.97
N PHE A 371 7.09 -23.18 -20.87
CA PHE A 371 6.92 -23.95 -19.64
C PHE A 371 7.16 -25.43 -19.93
N ASP A 372 7.59 -26.16 -18.92
CA ASP A 372 7.77 -27.59 -19.05
C ASP A 372 6.50 -28.35 -18.63
N VAL A 373 6.03 -29.23 -19.49
CA VAL A 373 5.06 -30.24 -19.09
C VAL A 373 5.83 -31.48 -18.67
N THR A 374 5.71 -31.84 -17.41
CA THR A 374 6.34 -33.04 -16.85
C THR A 374 5.29 -33.90 -16.18
N GLU A 375 5.47 -35.22 -16.27
CA GLU A 375 4.60 -36.15 -15.57
C GLU A 375 4.96 -36.10 -14.08
N ASN A 376 4.19 -35.34 -13.32
CA ASN A 376 4.30 -35.33 -11.86
C ASN A 376 3.57 -36.54 -11.28
N LEU A 377 4.33 -37.61 -11.03
CA LEU A 377 3.83 -38.84 -10.43
C LEU A 377 3.07 -38.63 -9.11
N ARG A 378 3.30 -37.57 -8.33
CA ARG A 378 2.50 -37.27 -7.11
C ARG A 378 1.06 -36.87 -7.43
N LEU A 379 0.81 -36.31 -8.61
CA LEU A 379 -0.51 -35.90 -9.08
C LEU A 379 -1.18 -36.99 -9.92
N SER A 380 -0.40 -37.87 -10.56
CA SER A 380 -0.89 -39.00 -11.37
C SER A 380 -1.12 -40.27 -10.56
N VAL A 381 -0.58 -40.38 -9.35
CA VAL A 381 -0.71 -41.57 -8.51
C VAL A 381 -1.77 -41.36 -7.45
N GLN A 382 -2.82 -42.17 -7.51
CA GLN A 382 -3.77 -42.29 -6.40
C GLN A 382 -3.39 -43.49 -5.54
N GLY A 383 -3.35 -43.29 -4.23
CA GLY A 383 -3.13 -44.33 -3.24
C GLY A 383 -4.39 -44.61 -2.43
N HIS A 384 -4.65 -45.88 -2.17
CA HIS A 384 -5.64 -46.32 -1.19
C HIS A 384 -5.02 -47.42 -0.32
N VAL A 385 -5.18 -47.34 0.99
CA VAL A 385 -4.73 -48.36 1.94
C VAL A 385 -5.98 -49.01 2.55
N ALA A 386 -6.09 -50.32 2.40
CA ALA A 386 -7.16 -51.12 3.00
C ALA A 386 -6.57 -52.07 4.04
N ALA A 387 -6.96 -51.92 5.30
CA ALA A 387 -6.64 -52.89 6.34
C ALA A 387 -7.55 -54.13 6.19
N ALA A 388 -6.98 -55.33 6.25
CA ALA A 388 -7.76 -56.57 6.14
C ALA A 388 -8.72 -56.76 7.31
N GLN A 389 -8.34 -56.28 8.50
CA GLN A 389 -9.16 -56.27 9.70
C GLN A 389 -9.26 -54.82 10.22
N SER A 390 -10.45 -54.37 10.57
CA SER A 390 -10.63 -53.03 11.16
C SER A 390 -10.23 -52.97 12.65
N GLU A 391 -10.13 -54.14 13.30
CA GLU A 391 -9.78 -54.31 14.71
C GLU A 391 -8.89 -55.57 14.83
N ILE A 392 -7.83 -55.51 15.64
CA ILE A 392 -6.90 -56.62 15.91
C ILE A 392 -6.58 -56.69 17.40
N GLU A 393 -6.38 -57.88 17.95
CA GLU A 393 -5.92 -58.05 19.33
C GLU A 393 -4.40 -57.88 19.44
N ALA A 394 -3.91 -57.52 20.63
CA ALA A 394 -2.48 -57.30 20.85
C ALA A 394 -1.64 -58.55 20.51
N GLY A 395 -0.79 -58.43 19.49
CA GLY A 395 0.04 -59.53 18.98
C GLY A 395 -0.54 -60.28 17.77
N GLU A 396 -1.77 -59.97 17.36
CA GLU A 396 -2.32 -60.46 16.08
C GLU A 396 -1.66 -59.77 14.89
N SER A 397 -1.51 -60.52 13.79
CA SER A 397 -0.90 -60.01 12.57
C SER A 397 -1.95 -59.30 11.72
N GLN A 398 -1.69 -58.03 11.39
CA GLN A 398 -2.47 -57.27 10.43
C GLN A 398 -1.88 -57.38 9.03
N GLN A 399 -2.74 -57.36 8.00
CA GLN A 399 -2.34 -57.23 6.62
C GLN A 399 -2.99 -55.98 6.01
N CYS A 400 -2.16 -54.99 5.65
CA CYS A 400 -2.60 -53.82 4.90
C CYS A 400 -2.34 -54.03 3.41
N THR A 401 -3.34 -53.78 2.58
CA THR A 401 -3.21 -53.78 1.12
C THR A 401 -3.11 -52.34 0.64
N ASP A 402 -1.91 -51.95 0.20
CA ASP A 402 -1.73 -50.68 -0.50
C ASP A 402 -2.06 -50.88 -1.97
N THR A 403 -3.02 -50.11 -2.46
CA THR A 403 -3.34 -50.02 -3.88
C THR A 403 -2.85 -48.69 -4.39
N LEU A 404 -1.90 -48.73 -5.33
CA LEU A 404 -1.48 -47.56 -6.10
C LEU A 404 -2.07 -47.67 -7.50
N SER A 405 -2.92 -46.71 -7.83
CA SER A 405 -3.44 -46.52 -9.18
C SER A 405 -2.64 -45.43 -9.86
N ASN A 406 -1.85 -45.81 -10.85
CA ASN A 406 -1.20 -44.87 -11.74
C ASN A 406 -2.20 -44.43 -12.81
N LEU A 407 -2.68 -43.19 -12.70
CA LEU A 407 -3.52 -42.53 -13.69
C LEU A 407 -2.69 -41.84 -14.79
N GLY A 408 -1.36 -41.87 -14.66
CA GLY A 408 -0.40 -41.33 -15.62
C GLY A 408 0.01 -42.29 -16.73
N ASN A 409 0.79 -41.78 -17.67
CA ASN A 409 1.18 -42.48 -18.90
C ASN A 409 2.51 -43.25 -18.78
N LEU A 410 3.31 -42.97 -17.75
CA LEU A 410 4.59 -43.62 -17.49
C LEU A 410 4.43 -44.87 -16.61
N PRO A 411 5.02 -46.03 -16.96
CA PRO A 411 4.95 -47.21 -16.12
C PRO A 411 5.79 -47.04 -14.85
N LEU A 412 5.10 -46.98 -13.70
CA LEU A 412 5.74 -47.02 -12.38
C LEU A 412 6.34 -48.41 -12.13
N ARG A 413 7.66 -48.50 -12.15
CA ARG A 413 8.39 -49.73 -11.81
C ARG A 413 9.06 -49.56 -10.46
N VAL A 414 8.87 -50.55 -9.58
CA VAL A 414 9.59 -50.67 -8.29
C VAL A 414 9.49 -49.39 -7.45
N GLN A 415 8.28 -48.88 -7.26
CA GLN A 415 8.08 -47.70 -6.40
C GLN A 415 8.10 -48.14 -4.94
N PRO A 416 8.98 -47.56 -4.11
CA PRO A 416 8.96 -47.82 -2.67
C PRO A 416 7.70 -47.21 -2.10
N VAL A 417 6.72 -48.05 -1.79
CA VAL A 417 5.57 -47.63 -1.00
C VAL A 417 6.04 -47.47 0.43
N ARG A 418 6.05 -46.24 0.93
CA ARG A 418 6.25 -45.97 2.35
C ARG A 418 4.88 -45.94 3.00
N GLN A 419 4.55 -47.00 3.72
CA GLN A 419 3.47 -46.96 4.68
C GLN A 419 3.95 -46.13 5.88
N LEU A 420 3.40 -44.92 6.03
CA LEU A 420 3.51 -44.20 7.27
C LEU A 420 2.46 -44.74 8.22
N VAL A 421 2.89 -45.58 9.15
CA VAL A 421 2.14 -45.80 10.37
C VAL A 421 2.33 -44.52 11.18
N VAL A 422 1.34 -43.63 11.16
CA VAL A 422 1.33 -42.49 12.07
C VAL A 422 1.18 -43.07 13.46
N ARG A 423 2.29 -43.10 14.19
CA ARG A 423 2.25 -43.25 15.63
C ARG A 423 1.64 -41.97 16.17
N LEU A 424 0.46 -42.07 16.76
CA LEU A 424 -0.05 -41.10 17.75
C LEU A 424 0.69 -41.29 19.10
N ASP A 425 1.89 -41.90 19.03
CA ASP A 425 2.52 -42.67 20.10
C ASP A 425 3.89 -42.07 20.47
N ASP A 426 4.09 -40.74 20.36
CA ASP A 426 4.89 -40.09 21.41
C ASP A 426 4.06 -40.17 22.70
N GLU A 427 4.11 -41.36 23.29
CA GLU A 427 3.59 -41.93 24.55
C GLU A 427 2.41 -41.28 25.30
N THR A 428 1.57 -40.43 24.71
CA THR A 428 0.47 -39.80 25.48
C THR A 428 -0.87 -39.62 24.75
N LEU A 429 -1.00 -40.01 23.48
CA LEU A 429 -2.21 -39.74 22.70
C LEU A 429 -2.84 -40.98 22.04
N GLN A 430 -2.92 -42.08 22.79
CA GLN A 430 -3.85 -43.18 22.48
C GLN A 430 -5.28 -42.75 22.80
N LEU A 431 -5.93 -42.01 21.90
CA LEU A 431 -7.32 -41.57 22.10
C LEU A 431 -8.36 -42.59 21.64
N ASN A 432 -7.98 -43.85 21.40
CA ASN A 432 -8.84 -45.04 21.24
C ASN A 432 -10.16 -44.86 20.43
N ASN A 433 -10.17 -44.02 19.39
CA ASN A 433 -11.40 -43.59 18.70
C ASN A 433 -12.51 -43.09 19.65
N ALA A 434 -12.12 -42.53 20.79
CA ALA A 434 -12.98 -42.12 21.89
C ALA A 434 -13.18 -40.59 21.86
N PRO A 435 -14.36 -40.10 21.44
CA PRO A 435 -14.67 -38.68 21.36
C PRO A 435 -14.43 -37.93 22.68
N VAL A 436 -14.69 -38.58 23.82
CA VAL A 436 -14.47 -38.03 25.16
C VAL A 436 -12.98 -37.79 25.43
N GLU A 437 -12.12 -38.75 25.09
CA GLU A 437 -10.68 -38.63 25.30
C GLU A 437 -10.12 -37.53 24.40
N ILE A 438 -10.52 -37.47 23.13
CA ILE A 438 -10.12 -36.40 22.20
C ILE A 438 -10.52 -35.03 22.74
N TYR A 439 -11.76 -34.88 23.19
CA TYR A 439 -12.21 -33.62 23.79
C TYR A 439 -11.36 -33.23 24.99
N ASN A 440 -11.17 -34.15 25.94
CA ASN A 440 -10.41 -33.88 27.17
C ASN A 440 -8.96 -33.52 26.83
N TRP A 441 -8.30 -34.26 25.94
CA TRP A 441 -6.91 -33.99 25.60
C TRP A 441 -6.74 -32.61 24.96
N VAL A 442 -7.55 -32.25 23.95
CA VAL A 442 -7.44 -30.93 23.31
C VAL A 442 -7.81 -29.82 24.29
N HIS A 443 -8.84 -30.01 25.11
CA HIS A 443 -9.21 -29.03 26.12
C HIS A 443 -8.09 -28.84 27.15
N ASP A 444 -7.48 -29.93 27.63
CA ASP A 444 -6.59 -29.92 28.79
C ASP A 444 -5.12 -29.59 28.45
N ASN A 445 -4.71 -29.75 27.19
CA ASN A 445 -3.30 -29.58 26.78
C ASN A 445 -3.05 -28.40 25.84
N ILE A 446 -4.08 -27.81 25.21
CA ILE A 446 -3.89 -26.74 24.24
C ILE A 446 -4.26 -25.39 24.83
N GLU A 447 -3.31 -24.50 24.98
CA GLU A 447 -3.53 -23.14 25.49
C GLU A 447 -4.34 -22.29 24.52
N PHE A 448 -5.23 -21.45 25.04
CA PHE A 448 -6.02 -20.50 24.26
C PHE A 448 -5.27 -19.17 24.07
N MET A 449 -5.20 -18.72 22.81
CA MET A 449 -4.74 -17.39 22.42
C MET A 449 -5.92 -16.55 21.91
N PRO A 450 -6.14 -15.32 22.43
CA PRO A 450 -7.30 -14.51 22.08
C PRO A 450 -7.12 -13.77 20.74
N THR A 451 -6.89 -14.49 19.64
CA THR A 451 -6.81 -13.92 18.28
C THR A 451 -7.95 -14.41 17.37
N TYR A 452 -8.19 -13.70 16.27
CA TYR A 452 -9.29 -14.00 15.35
C TYR A 452 -8.83 -14.57 14.00
N GLY A 453 -9.59 -15.52 13.45
CA GLY A 453 -9.31 -16.19 12.18
C GLY A 453 -8.37 -17.40 12.30
N SER A 454 -8.32 -18.25 11.27
CA SER A 454 -7.38 -19.38 11.24
C SER A 454 -5.97 -18.90 10.93
N ILE A 455 -5.06 -19.04 11.89
CA ILE A 455 -3.68 -18.54 11.82
C ILE A 455 -2.70 -19.73 11.71
N GLN A 456 -2.86 -20.73 12.58
CA GLN A 456 -1.95 -21.87 12.70
C GLN A 456 -2.51 -23.14 12.05
N GLY A 457 -3.84 -23.30 12.03
CA GLY A 457 -4.47 -24.56 11.61
C GLY A 457 -4.12 -25.72 12.56
N ALA A 458 -4.58 -26.93 12.24
CA ALA A 458 -4.50 -28.07 13.16
C ALA A 458 -3.06 -28.47 13.55
N GLN A 459 -2.15 -28.52 12.56
CA GLN A 459 -0.79 -29.04 12.75
C GLN A 459 0.04 -28.12 13.66
N LEU A 460 0.14 -26.83 13.32
CA LEU A 460 0.91 -25.89 14.14
C LEU A 460 0.27 -25.69 15.53
N THR A 461 -1.05 -25.81 15.68
CA THR A 461 -1.68 -25.80 17.02
C THR A 461 -1.28 -27.00 17.87
N LEU A 462 -1.12 -28.17 17.25
CA LEU A 462 -0.61 -29.37 17.93
C LEU A 462 0.85 -29.19 18.34
N GLU A 463 1.69 -28.71 17.42
CA GLU A 463 3.13 -28.47 17.66
C GLU A 463 3.37 -27.38 18.70
N ASN A 464 2.55 -26.33 18.67
CA ASN A 464 2.69 -25.18 19.56
C ASN A 464 1.99 -25.37 20.91
N LEU A 465 1.16 -26.40 21.05
CA LEU A 465 0.28 -26.63 22.21
C LEU A 465 -0.52 -25.37 22.60
N LYS A 466 -0.80 -24.51 21.62
CA LYS A 466 -1.54 -23.26 21.79
C LYS A 466 -2.21 -22.84 20.49
N GLY A 467 -3.35 -22.19 20.59
CA GLY A 467 -4.00 -21.57 19.46
C GLY A 467 -5.28 -20.83 19.81
N ASN A 468 -5.84 -20.13 18.83
CA ASN A 468 -7.12 -19.47 19.01
C ASN A 468 -8.30 -20.42 18.78
N ALA A 469 -9.52 -19.89 18.81
CA ALA A 469 -10.72 -20.71 18.65
C ALA A 469 -10.78 -21.45 17.30
N PHE A 470 -10.34 -20.83 16.21
CA PHE A 470 -10.32 -21.43 14.86
C PHE A 470 -9.31 -22.56 14.76
N ASP A 471 -8.14 -22.32 15.32
CA ASP A 471 -6.98 -23.21 15.36
C ASP A 471 -7.27 -24.44 16.23
N ILE A 472 -7.75 -24.23 17.46
CA ILE A 472 -8.16 -25.31 18.38
C ILE A 472 -9.33 -26.11 17.81
N ALA A 473 -10.33 -25.47 17.21
CA ALA A 473 -11.43 -26.18 16.55
C ALA A 473 -10.93 -27.02 15.36
N SER A 474 -9.93 -26.53 14.64
CA SER A 474 -9.30 -27.27 13.53
C SER A 474 -8.56 -28.50 14.01
N LEU A 475 -7.80 -28.39 15.10
CA LEU A 475 -7.14 -29.53 15.75
C LEU A 475 -8.17 -30.57 16.22
N THR A 476 -9.22 -30.15 16.93
CA THR A 476 -10.29 -31.06 17.35
C THR A 476 -10.93 -31.78 16.17
N ILE A 477 -11.27 -31.07 15.10
CA ILE A 477 -11.86 -31.67 13.90
C ILE A 477 -10.89 -32.62 13.22
N ALA A 478 -9.60 -32.28 13.13
CA ALA A 478 -8.57 -33.14 12.54
C ALA A 478 -8.45 -34.46 13.30
N LEU A 479 -8.36 -34.41 14.65
CA LEU A 479 -8.28 -35.60 15.50
C LEU A 479 -9.55 -36.45 15.44
N MET A 480 -10.74 -35.82 15.45
CA MET A 480 -12.01 -36.53 15.31
C MET A 480 -12.11 -37.24 13.95
N ARG A 481 -11.78 -36.56 12.86
CA ARG A 481 -11.82 -37.13 11.50
C ARG A 481 -10.77 -38.21 11.29
N ALA A 482 -9.58 -38.05 11.86
CA ALA A 482 -8.54 -39.08 11.87
C ALA A 482 -9.01 -40.34 12.60
N SER A 483 -9.88 -40.19 13.61
CA SER A 483 -10.54 -41.29 14.34
C SER A 483 -11.79 -41.84 13.64
N GLY A 484 -12.04 -41.48 12.38
CA GLY A 484 -13.23 -41.91 11.61
C GLY A 484 -14.53 -41.22 11.99
N ILE A 485 -14.50 -40.20 12.86
CA ILE A 485 -15.68 -39.51 13.37
C ILE A 485 -15.96 -38.27 12.50
N HIS A 486 -17.18 -38.15 11.98
CA HIS A 486 -17.55 -36.95 11.22
C HIS A 486 -17.60 -35.73 12.14
N ALA A 487 -16.86 -34.69 11.80
CA ALA A 487 -16.82 -33.43 12.53
C ALA A 487 -16.93 -32.24 11.57
N ARG A 488 -17.54 -31.14 12.02
CA ARG A 488 -17.71 -29.90 11.24
C ARG A 488 -17.59 -28.66 12.13
N TYR A 489 -17.21 -27.56 11.51
CA TYR A 489 -17.15 -26.26 12.16
C TYR A 489 -18.55 -25.66 12.28
N VAL A 490 -18.80 -24.92 13.35
CA VAL A 490 -19.97 -24.07 13.52
C VAL A 490 -19.51 -22.73 14.05
N MET A 491 -20.00 -21.64 13.46
CA MET A 491 -19.70 -20.29 13.90
C MET A 491 -20.98 -19.57 14.30
N GLY A 492 -20.90 -18.64 15.24
CA GLY A 492 -22.05 -17.86 15.68
C GLY A 492 -21.70 -16.88 16.79
N THR A 493 -22.71 -16.28 17.41
CA THR A 493 -22.53 -15.37 18.54
C THR A 493 -22.89 -16.08 19.84
N VAL A 494 -21.97 -16.08 20.80
CA VAL A 494 -22.12 -16.69 22.12
C VAL A 494 -22.16 -15.61 23.19
N ARG A 495 -22.86 -15.87 24.30
CA ARG A 495 -22.91 -14.98 25.46
C ARG A 495 -22.12 -15.57 26.62
N LEU A 496 -21.09 -14.86 27.03
CA LEU A 496 -20.13 -15.29 28.05
C LEU A 496 -20.22 -14.34 29.25
N PRO A 497 -20.33 -14.84 30.50
CA PRO A 497 -20.23 -14.00 31.69
C PRO A 497 -18.84 -13.35 31.76
N ILE A 498 -18.77 -12.05 32.04
CA ILE A 498 -17.50 -11.30 31.99
C ILE A 498 -16.44 -11.89 32.94
N ALA A 499 -16.84 -12.36 34.12
CA ALA A 499 -15.94 -12.97 35.10
C ALA A 499 -15.20 -14.20 34.55
N ARG A 500 -15.86 -14.97 33.67
CA ARG A 500 -15.26 -16.14 33.02
C ARG A 500 -14.38 -15.75 31.84
N VAL A 501 -14.73 -14.66 31.14
CA VAL A 501 -13.91 -14.08 30.06
C VAL A 501 -12.60 -13.53 30.61
N MET A 502 -12.65 -12.77 31.70
CA MET A 502 -11.47 -12.22 32.37
C MET A 502 -10.44 -13.31 32.72
N ASN A 503 -10.90 -14.44 33.27
CA ASN A 503 -10.05 -15.61 33.50
C ASN A 503 -9.56 -16.26 32.21
N TRP A 504 -10.39 -16.35 31.18
CA TRP A 504 -10.07 -17.06 29.94
C TRP A 504 -9.00 -16.36 29.09
N VAL A 505 -9.00 -15.02 29.05
CA VAL A 505 -8.14 -14.24 28.13
C VAL A 505 -6.82 -13.78 28.73
N GLY A 506 -6.59 -13.96 30.04
CA GLY A 506 -5.39 -13.42 30.67
C GLY A 506 -5.33 -13.50 32.19
N GLY A 507 -6.44 -13.82 32.87
CA GLY A 507 -6.45 -13.86 34.35
C GLY A 507 -6.65 -12.49 35.00
N VAL A 508 -7.20 -11.54 34.25
CA VAL A 508 -7.35 -10.14 34.66
C VAL A 508 -8.47 -9.95 35.68
N THR A 509 -8.44 -8.82 36.40
CA THR A 509 -9.45 -8.45 37.40
C THR A 509 -10.41 -7.37 36.92
N ASP A 510 -10.07 -6.64 35.86
CA ASP A 510 -10.87 -5.57 35.28
C ASP A 510 -11.56 -6.02 33.96
N PRO A 511 -12.90 -5.89 33.84
CA PRO A 511 -13.62 -6.10 32.60
C PRO A 511 -13.07 -5.37 31.38
N GLU A 512 -12.63 -4.12 31.54
CA GLU A 512 -12.16 -3.29 30.43
C GLU A 512 -10.85 -3.85 29.86
N VAL A 513 -9.94 -4.32 30.72
CA VAL A 513 -8.70 -4.99 30.30
C VAL A 513 -9.02 -6.25 29.48
N ALA A 514 -10.01 -7.05 29.89
CA ALA A 514 -10.42 -8.22 29.12
C ALA A 514 -11.01 -7.86 27.75
N LEU A 515 -11.79 -6.78 27.67
CA LEU A 515 -12.33 -6.27 26.41
C LEU A 515 -11.24 -5.71 25.50
N GLN A 516 -10.22 -5.04 26.05
CA GLN A 516 -9.05 -4.57 25.30
C GLN A 516 -8.26 -5.73 24.70
N ILE A 517 -8.03 -6.81 25.46
CA ILE A 517 -7.35 -8.03 24.96
C ILE A 517 -8.12 -8.62 23.76
N LEU A 518 -9.44 -8.80 23.92
CA LEU A 518 -10.30 -9.30 22.84
C LEU A 518 -10.30 -8.37 21.62
N GLY A 519 -10.33 -7.05 21.84
CA GLY A 519 -10.34 -6.04 20.79
C GLY A 519 -9.03 -5.98 20.00
N GLN A 520 -7.88 -5.92 20.68
CA GLN A 520 -6.56 -5.91 20.05
C GLN A 520 -6.28 -7.24 19.30
N GLY A 521 -6.71 -8.37 19.88
CA GLY A 521 -6.65 -9.68 19.23
C GLY A 521 -7.66 -9.85 18.08
N GLY A 522 -8.58 -8.90 17.94
CA GLY A 522 -9.48 -8.78 16.80
C GLY A 522 -10.77 -9.58 16.88
N ILE A 523 -11.09 -10.12 18.05
CA ILE A 523 -12.29 -10.92 18.22
C ILE A 523 -13.52 -9.99 18.26
N PRO A 524 -14.46 -10.10 17.30
CA PRO A 524 -15.66 -9.27 17.31
C PRO A 524 -16.49 -9.53 18.57
N HIS A 525 -16.74 -8.47 19.34
CA HIS A 525 -17.46 -8.60 20.60
C HIS A 525 -18.26 -7.34 20.95
N VAL A 526 -19.26 -7.51 21.81
CA VAL A 526 -20.11 -6.43 22.34
C VAL A 526 -20.30 -6.65 23.84
N ALA A 527 -19.89 -5.67 24.64
CA ALA A 527 -20.11 -5.66 26.09
C ALA A 527 -21.59 -5.43 26.42
N LEU A 528 -22.12 -6.21 27.36
CA LEU A 528 -23.47 -6.05 27.89
C LEU A 528 -23.39 -5.40 29.27
N VAL A 529 -23.84 -4.15 29.33
CA VAL A 529 -23.80 -3.33 30.55
C VAL A 529 -25.15 -3.41 31.27
N GLN A 530 -25.14 -3.85 32.52
CA GLN A 530 -26.30 -3.83 33.41
C GLN A 530 -25.94 -3.10 34.72
N GLY A 531 -26.75 -2.11 35.10
CA GLY A 531 -26.51 -1.33 36.32
C GLY A 531 -25.17 -0.57 36.33
N GLY A 532 -24.66 -0.17 35.15
CA GLY A 532 -23.40 0.55 35.01
C GLY A 532 -22.15 -0.34 35.09
N ARG A 533 -22.29 -1.66 35.07
CA ARG A 533 -21.17 -2.62 35.05
C ARG A 533 -21.31 -3.57 33.87
N VAL A 534 -20.19 -3.97 33.27
CA VAL A 534 -20.17 -5.05 32.27
C VAL A 534 -20.52 -6.36 33.00
N GLU A 535 -21.57 -7.05 32.56
CA GLU A 535 -22.01 -8.32 33.17
C GLU A 535 -21.64 -9.52 32.29
N ALA A 536 -21.74 -9.33 30.97
CA ALA A 536 -21.49 -10.36 29.98
C ALA A 536 -20.97 -9.75 28.68
N VAL A 537 -20.46 -10.60 27.80
CA VAL A 537 -19.99 -10.23 26.47
C VAL A 537 -20.68 -11.12 25.46
N ASN A 538 -21.27 -10.52 24.42
CA ASN A 538 -21.64 -11.25 23.21
C ASN A 538 -20.41 -11.28 22.30
N LEU A 539 -19.93 -12.48 21.96
CA LEU A 539 -18.67 -12.69 21.26
C LEU A 539 -18.94 -13.56 20.02
N GLU A 540 -18.37 -13.18 18.87
CA GLU A 540 -18.36 -14.04 17.70
C GLU A 540 -17.34 -15.17 17.90
N HIS A 541 -17.81 -16.41 17.82
CA HIS A 541 -17.05 -17.59 18.21
C HIS A 541 -17.23 -18.74 17.24
N ILE A 542 -16.24 -19.62 17.20
CA ILE A 542 -16.27 -20.86 16.42
C ILE A 542 -16.08 -22.06 17.35
N TRP A 543 -16.87 -23.11 17.13
CA TRP A 543 -16.80 -24.37 17.86
C TRP A 543 -17.01 -25.55 16.90
N VAL A 544 -17.02 -26.77 17.44
CA VAL A 544 -17.13 -28.01 16.67
C VAL A 544 -18.46 -28.69 16.91
N GLU A 545 -19.08 -29.23 15.86
CA GLU A 545 -20.11 -30.27 15.98
C GLU A 545 -19.53 -31.60 15.52
N VAL A 546 -19.74 -32.66 16.31
CA VAL A 546 -19.25 -34.01 16.02
C VAL A 546 -20.41 -34.99 15.96
N TRP A 547 -20.40 -35.89 14.98
CA TRP A 547 -21.39 -36.95 14.78
C TRP A 547 -20.98 -38.18 15.58
N ILE A 548 -21.54 -38.34 16.78
CA ILE A 548 -21.14 -39.39 17.72
C ILE A 548 -22.32 -40.28 18.10
N ASP A 549 -22.01 -41.48 18.57
CA ASP A 549 -22.92 -42.34 19.32
C ASP A 549 -23.21 -41.58 20.62
N PHE A 550 -24.36 -40.91 20.69
CA PHE A 550 -24.73 -40.10 21.84
C PHE A 550 -25.79 -40.82 22.69
N GLU A 551 -26.71 -41.55 22.07
CA GLU A 551 -27.75 -42.29 22.77
C GLU A 551 -27.47 -43.80 22.71
N PRO A 552 -27.17 -44.48 23.84
CA PRO A 552 -27.14 -44.02 25.23
C PRO A 552 -25.74 -43.63 25.74
N SER A 553 -24.69 -43.78 24.91
CA SER A 553 -23.30 -43.80 25.40
C SER A 553 -22.74 -42.41 25.76
N ARG A 554 -23.37 -41.34 25.28
CA ARG A 554 -22.94 -39.94 25.40
C ARG A 554 -21.47 -39.72 24.99
N GLY A 555 -21.02 -40.48 23.99
CA GLY A 555 -19.66 -40.42 23.47
C GLY A 555 -18.61 -41.22 24.26
N ALA A 556 -18.97 -41.91 25.35
CA ALA A 556 -18.03 -42.78 26.06
C ALA A 556 -17.67 -44.06 25.28
N GLN A 557 -18.54 -44.49 24.37
CA GLN A 557 -18.23 -45.53 23.38
C GLN A 557 -18.67 -45.01 22.03
N HIS A 558 -17.81 -45.10 21.01
CA HIS A 558 -18.15 -44.70 19.66
C HIS A 558 -18.18 -45.92 18.75
N ARG A 559 -19.38 -46.33 18.33
CA ARG A 559 -19.56 -47.42 17.35
C ARG A 559 -20.10 -46.89 16.02
N GLN A 560 -21.23 -46.20 16.09
CA GLN A 560 -21.87 -45.55 14.95
C GLN A 560 -22.53 -44.27 15.42
N GLY A 561 -22.22 -43.15 14.77
CA GLY A 561 -22.82 -41.88 15.15
C GLY A 561 -24.33 -41.82 14.90
N ASP A 562 -25.05 -41.21 15.84
CA ASP A 562 -26.50 -41.00 15.79
C ASP A 562 -26.92 -39.52 15.96
N THR A 563 -26.03 -38.68 16.49
CA THR A 563 -26.36 -37.31 16.91
C THR A 563 -25.20 -36.36 16.64
N TRP A 564 -25.51 -35.15 16.13
CA TRP A 564 -24.57 -34.03 16.07
C TRP A 564 -24.51 -33.36 17.44
N VAL A 565 -23.36 -33.42 18.08
CA VAL A 565 -23.14 -32.88 19.43
C VAL A 565 -22.21 -31.67 19.35
N PRO A 566 -22.63 -30.48 19.81
CA PRO A 566 -21.77 -29.31 19.85
C PRO A 566 -20.80 -29.40 21.03
N MET A 567 -19.54 -29.08 20.77
CA MET A 567 -18.50 -29.01 21.79
C MET A 567 -17.49 -27.90 21.45
N ASP A 568 -16.98 -27.28 22.51
CA ASP A 568 -15.97 -26.25 22.43
C ASP A 568 -14.80 -26.65 23.33
N THR A 569 -13.65 -26.88 22.69
CA THR A 569 -12.38 -27.22 23.34
C THR A 569 -11.48 -25.98 23.54
N ALA A 570 -11.84 -24.83 22.97
CA ALA A 570 -11.14 -23.56 23.17
C ALA A 570 -11.62 -22.85 24.44
N TRP A 571 -12.91 -22.95 24.77
CA TRP A 571 -13.46 -22.43 26.02
C TRP A 571 -13.00 -23.27 27.22
N LYS A 572 -12.14 -22.66 28.03
CA LYS A 572 -11.55 -23.24 29.24
C LYS A 572 -11.32 -22.19 30.31
N GLN A 573 -11.01 -22.62 31.52
CA GLN A 573 -10.60 -21.73 32.61
C GLN A 573 -9.21 -22.12 33.07
N TYR A 574 -8.47 -21.14 33.58
CA TYR A 574 -7.11 -21.32 34.04
C TYR A 574 -7.03 -21.12 35.53
N GLN A 575 -6.13 -21.89 36.14
CA GLN A 575 -5.61 -21.60 37.46
C GLN A 575 -4.35 -20.75 37.27
N TYR A 576 -4.39 -19.53 37.80
CA TYR A 576 -3.25 -18.64 37.87
C TYR A 576 -2.64 -18.73 39.27
N THR A 577 -1.33 -18.85 39.34
CA THR A 577 -0.58 -18.63 40.58
C THR A 577 0.22 -17.35 40.43
N GLU A 578 0.13 -16.47 41.42
CA GLU A 578 0.94 -15.27 41.49
C GLU A 578 2.41 -15.65 41.69
N GLY A 579 3.30 -14.94 40.99
CA GLY A 579 4.74 -15.06 41.18
C GLY A 579 5.24 -14.35 42.44
N LEU A 580 6.55 -14.24 42.59
CA LEU A 580 7.14 -13.36 43.59
C LEU A 580 6.91 -11.90 43.17
N ASP A 581 6.45 -11.07 44.10
CA ASP A 581 6.31 -9.64 43.88
C ASP A 581 7.70 -8.95 43.89
N VAL A 582 8.44 -9.15 42.81
CA VAL A 582 9.78 -8.58 42.61
C VAL A 582 9.70 -7.06 42.52
N ARG A 583 8.68 -6.52 41.86
CA ARG A 583 8.53 -5.07 41.59
C ARG A 583 8.45 -4.26 42.88
N THR A 584 7.72 -4.75 43.88
CA THR A 584 7.58 -4.06 45.17
C THR A 584 8.75 -4.35 46.11
N ASN A 585 9.27 -5.59 46.12
CA ASN A 585 10.26 -6.01 47.11
C ASN A 585 11.71 -5.70 46.70
N VAL A 586 11.98 -5.59 45.41
CA VAL A 586 13.28 -5.18 44.84
C VAL A 586 12.99 -4.07 43.83
N PRO A 587 12.60 -2.87 44.28
CA PRO A 587 12.32 -1.76 43.38
C PRO A 587 13.63 -1.30 42.74
N PHE A 588 13.60 -1.06 41.42
CA PHE A 588 14.69 -0.37 40.74
C PHE A 588 14.68 1.10 41.19
N ASP A 589 15.81 1.59 41.73
CA ASP A 589 15.97 3.00 42.10
C ASP A 589 16.12 3.88 40.85
N ALA A 590 15.00 4.07 40.16
CA ALA A 590 14.95 4.84 38.92
C ALA A 590 15.36 6.29 39.18
N GLU A 591 14.88 6.92 40.25
CA GLU A 591 15.15 8.33 40.57
C GLU A 591 16.63 8.57 40.90
N GLY A 592 17.23 7.73 41.75
CA GLY A 592 18.65 7.80 42.04
C GLY A 592 19.53 7.49 40.82
N PHE A 593 19.09 6.58 39.95
CA PHE A 593 19.76 6.33 38.67
C PHE A 593 19.65 7.52 37.71
N PHE A 594 18.45 8.10 37.55
CA PHE A 594 18.24 9.29 36.73
C PHE A 594 19.07 10.49 37.22
N ASP A 595 19.21 10.68 38.53
CA ASP A 595 20.07 11.73 39.11
C ASP A 595 21.56 11.48 38.81
N GLN A 596 22.02 10.23 38.89
CA GLN A 596 23.39 9.86 38.51
C GLN A 596 23.65 10.09 37.02
N VAL A 597 22.70 9.72 36.16
CA VAL A 597 22.77 9.99 34.72
C VAL A 597 22.77 11.50 34.47
N ARG A 598 21.82 12.26 35.02
CA ARG A 598 21.68 13.72 34.85
C ARG A 598 22.93 14.49 35.29
N THR A 599 23.64 14.01 36.31
CA THR A 599 24.89 14.63 36.78
C THR A 599 26.10 14.28 35.93
N SER A 600 26.05 13.17 35.17
CA SER A 600 27.10 12.76 34.24
C SER A 600 26.99 13.42 32.86
N ILE A 601 25.78 13.85 32.46
CA ILE A 601 25.51 14.40 31.12
C ILE A 601 25.37 15.92 31.09
N GLN A 602 25.58 16.51 29.92
CA GLN A 602 25.18 17.88 29.61
C GLN A 602 23.85 17.86 28.87
N VAL A 603 22.83 18.53 29.40
CA VAL A 603 21.49 18.65 28.78
C VAL A 603 21.21 20.11 28.45
N ASP A 604 20.80 20.37 27.21
CA ASP A 604 20.20 21.63 26.79
C ASP A 604 18.73 21.37 26.43
N GLU A 605 17.84 21.71 27.36
CA GLU A 605 16.39 21.52 27.20
C GLU A 605 15.81 22.38 26.08
N THR A 606 16.42 23.53 25.76
CA THR A 606 15.93 24.43 24.70
C THR A 606 16.36 23.95 23.31
N ALA A 607 17.60 23.49 23.18
CA ALA A 607 18.12 22.96 21.93
C ALA A 607 17.70 21.50 21.67
N GLY A 608 17.13 20.82 22.67
CA GLY A 608 16.77 19.40 22.56
C GLY A 608 18.00 18.48 22.55
N THR A 609 19.14 18.90 23.11
CA THR A 609 20.41 18.15 22.99
C THR A 609 20.88 17.55 24.30
N MET A 610 21.57 16.41 24.20
CA MET A 610 22.33 15.83 25.30
C MET A 610 23.67 15.23 24.86
N SER A 611 24.67 15.29 25.75
CA SER A 611 26.02 14.75 25.49
C SER A 611 26.73 14.33 26.77
N GLY A 612 27.81 13.55 26.65
CA GLY A 612 28.65 13.14 27.79
C GLY A 612 28.09 11.97 28.61
N PHE A 613 27.15 11.21 28.06
CA PHE A 613 26.65 10.00 28.70
C PHE A 613 27.77 8.95 28.83
N ASP A 614 27.90 8.37 30.02
CA ASP A 614 28.85 7.28 30.32
C ASP A 614 28.09 5.94 30.40
N PRO A 615 28.18 5.09 29.36
CA PRO A 615 27.52 3.78 29.35
C PRO A 615 27.98 2.84 30.47
N SER A 616 29.10 3.12 31.15
CA SER A 616 29.58 2.28 32.25
C SER A 616 28.81 2.47 33.57
N LEU A 617 28.19 3.63 33.79
CA LEU A 617 27.29 3.89 34.93
C LEU A 617 26.07 2.97 34.87
N TYR A 618 25.63 2.72 33.65
CA TYR A 618 24.51 1.87 33.34
C TYR A 618 24.73 0.42 33.74
N ALA A 619 25.78 -0.18 33.19
CA ALA A 619 26.14 -1.58 33.43
C ALA A 619 26.34 -1.82 34.94
N GLN A 620 26.90 -0.85 35.67
CA GLN A 620 27.06 -0.92 37.11
C GLN A 620 25.73 -0.96 37.86
N GLN A 621 24.78 -0.10 37.51
CA GLN A 621 23.47 -0.05 38.17
C GLN A 621 22.67 -1.34 37.91
N LEU A 622 22.75 -1.89 36.70
CA LEU A 622 22.09 -3.16 36.39
C LEU A 622 22.68 -4.34 37.14
N ASN A 623 24.01 -4.45 37.18
CA ASN A 623 24.68 -5.51 37.93
C ASN A 623 24.31 -5.43 39.42
N ALA A 624 24.23 -4.21 39.97
CA ALA A 624 23.77 -4.00 41.34
C ALA A 624 22.30 -4.43 41.55
N TYR A 625 21.40 -4.09 40.62
CA TYR A 625 20.00 -4.50 40.67
C TYR A 625 19.84 -6.01 40.53
N GLN A 626 20.61 -6.64 39.64
CA GLN A 626 20.67 -8.08 39.49
C GLN A 626 21.10 -8.75 40.81
N ASP A 627 22.18 -8.28 41.43
CA ASP A 627 22.66 -8.85 42.68
C ASP A 627 21.60 -8.74 43.80
N GLN A 628 20.87 -7.63 43.84
CA GLN A 628 19.73 -7.45 44.74
C GLN A 628 18.59 -8.43 44.45
N LEU A 629 18.23 -8.60 43.17
CA LEU A 629 17.20 -9.53 42.74
C LEU A 629 17.56 -10.98 43.07
N ASN A 630 18.78 -11.40 42.75
CA ASN A 630 19.30 -12.72 43.07
C ASN A 630 19.30 -12.95 44.57
N SER A 631 19.79 -11.99 45.36
CA SER A 631 19.81 -12.07 46.82
C SER A 631 18.40 -12.19 47.42
N PHE A 632 17.43 -11.46 46.87
CA PHE A 632 16.03 -11.53 47.30
C PHE A 632 15.42 -12.90 47.01
N ILE A 633 15.55 -13.39 45.78
CA ILE A 633 14.98 -14.68 45.37
C ILE A 633 15.63 -15.82 46.15
N GLU A 634 16.96 -15.81 46.32
CA GLU A 634 17.68 -16.78 47.14
C GLU A 634 17.24 -16.76 48.61
N GLY A 635 16.96 -15.57 49.15
CA GLY A 635 16.44 -15.39 50.50
C GLY A 635 15.04 -15.98 50.70
N GLN A 636 14.22 -16.01 49.65
CA GLN A 636 12.86 -16.59 49.69
C GLN A 636 12.87 -18.10 49.39
N ASN A 637 13.51 -18.51 48.30
CA ASN A 637 13.61 -19.90 47.86
C ASN A 637 14.88 -20.15 47.03
N PRO A 638 15.91 -20.81 47.60
CA PRO A 638 17.18 -21.09 46.91
C PRO A 638 17.07 -21.97 45.66
N ASN A 639 15.97 -22.71 45.51
CA ASN A 639 15.70 -23.59 44.36
C ASN A 639 14.42 -23.13 43.62
N ALA A 640 14.13 -21.82 43.63
CA ALA A 640 12.98 -21.26 42.92
C ALA A 640 13.04 -21.66 41.43
N THR A 641 11.92 -22.15 40.92
CA THR A 641 11.73 -22.33 39.47
C THR A 641 11.33 -21.01 38.84
N VAL A 642 11.44 -20.88 37.51
CA VAL A 642 10.91 -19.70 36.79
C VAL A 642 9.41 -19.51 37.07
N GLY A 643 8.65 -20.59 37.19
CA GLY A 643 7.22 -20.53 37.54
C GLY A 643 6.95 -20.04 38.96
N ASP A 644 7.84 -20.30 39.92
CA ASP A 644 7.71 -19.74 41.28
C ASP A 644 7.96 -18.23 41.31
N VAL A 645 8.85 -17.73 40.44
CA VAL A 645 9.21 -16.31 40.36
C VAL A 645 8.19 -15.52 39.53
N MET A 646 7.79 -16.03 38.37
CA MET A 646 6.90 -15.34 37.41
C MET A 646 5.42 -15.67 37.57
N GLY A 647 5.11 -16.68 38.37
CA GLY A 647 3.77 -17.24 38.42
C GLY A 647 3.54 -18.29 37.33
N THR A 648 2.40 -18.98 37.42
CA THR A 648 2.04 -20.04 36.48
C THR A 648 0.63 -19.83 35.94
N LYS A 649 0.41 -20.29 34.71
CA LYS A 649 -0.89 -20.35 34.04
C LYS A 649 -1.12 -21.81 33.66
N ARG A 650 -2.09 -22.48 34.30
CA ARG A 650 -2.41 -23.89 34.03
C ARG A 650 -3.88 -24.05 33.66
N ILE A 651 -4.16 -24.86 32.65
CA ILE A 651 -5.54 -25.19 32.27
C ILE A 651 -6.17 -26.00 33.41
N ILE A 652 -7.39 -25.63 33.83
CA ILE A 652 -8.19 -26.45 34.72
C ILE A 652 -8.74 -27.63 33.89
N PRO A 653 -8.33 -28.88 34.17
CA PRO A 653 -8.70 -30.02 33.33
C PRO A 653 -10.22 -30.25 33.31
N ALA A 654 -10.77 -30.56 32.14
CA ALA A 654 -12.18 -30.90 31.98
C ALA A 654 -12.50 -32.30 32.51
N GLN A 655 -11.59 -33.26 32.30
CA GLN A 655 -11.68 -34.66 32.77
C GLN A 655 -13.09 -35.25 32.70
N ARG A 656 -13.77 -35.04 31.57
CA ARG A 656 -15.17 -35.45 31.41
C ARG A 656 -15.22 -36.97 31.24
N PRO A 657 -16.09 -37.68 31.98
CA PRO A 657 -16.38 -39.09 31.68
C PRO A 657 -17.37 -39.24 30.50
N LEU A 658 -18.14 -38.19 30.17
CA LEU A 658 -19.18 -38.17 29.13
C LEU A 658 -19.27 -36.78 28.49
N LEU A 659 -19.64 -36.69 27.21
CA LEU A 659 -19.82 -35.41 26.51
C LEU A 659 -21.17 -34.75 26.85
N ALA A 660 -21.18 -33.42 26.97
CA ALA A 660 -22.40 -32.65 27.21
C ALA A 660 -23.31 -32.62 25.96
N SER A 661 -24.62 -32.48 26.15
CA SER A 661 -25.57 -32.30 25.03
C SER A 661 -25.61 -30.88 24.48
N THR A 662 -25.02 -29.91 25.19
CA THR A 662 -25.02 -28.49 24.85
C THR A 662 -23.67 -27.85 25.18
N LEU A 663 -23.44 -26.67 24.61
CA LEU A 663 -22.30 -25.82 24.95
C LEU A 663 -22.38 -25.34 26.42
N PRO A 664 -21.24 -25.00 27.05
CA PRO A 664 -21.18 -24.57 28.45
C PRO A 664 -21.65 -23.11 28.68
N TYR A 665 -22.12 -22.43 27.63
CA TYR A 665 -22.57 -21.05 27.64
C TYR A 665 -23.79 -20.85 26.72
N GLY A 666 -24.42 -19.69 26.81
CA GLY A 666 -25.60 -19.36 25.99
C GLY A 666 -25.21 -19.07 24.54
N MET A 667 -25.88 -19.73 23.59
CA MET A 667 -25.79 -19.39 22.16
C MET A 667 -26.85 -18.32 21.85
N VAL A 668 -26.43 -17.16 21.36
CA VAL A 668 -27.33 -16.05 20.99
C VAL A 668 -27.77 -16.19 19.53
N VAL A 669 -26.81 -16.45 18.65
CA VAL A 669 -27.03 -16.66 17.22
C VAL A 669 -26.25 -17.87 16.77
N ARG A 670 -26.91 -18.81 16.08
CA ARG A 670 -26.24 -19.89 15.35
C ARG A 670 -26.01 -19.43 13.91
N GLY A 671 -24.75 -19.31 13.51
CA GLY A 671 -24.37 -18.99 12.14
C GLY A 671 -24.20 -20.24 11.27
N GLY A 672 -23.30 -20.14 10.28
CA GLY A 672 -23.06 -21.20 9.30
C GLY A 672 -22.29 -22.41 9.85
N THR A 673 -22.45 -23.54 9.15
CA THR A 673 -21.66 -24.76 9.38
C THR A 673 -20.75 -25.04 8.19
N PHE A 674 -19.52 -25.47 8.42
CA PHE A 674 -18.54 -25.66 7.36
C PHE A 674 -17.80 -26.99 7.50
N SER A 675 -17.48 -27.66 6.38
CA SER A 675 -16.55 -28.79 6.36
C SER A 675 -15.08 -28.33 6.45
N GLN A 676 -14.82 -27.09 6.05
CA GLN A 676 -13.53 -26.41 6.12
C GLN A 676 -13.76 -24.92 6.35
N ILE A 677 -12.83 -24.24 7.01
CA ILE A 677 -12.93 -22.79 7.27
C ILE A 677 -12.96 -22.03 5.93
N PRO A 678 -13.90 -21.10 5.69
CA PRO A 678 -13.92 -20.26 4.48
C PRO A 678 -12.62 -19.46 4.28
N ALA A 679 -12.23 -19.21 3.03
CA ALA A 679 -10.97 -18.53 2.71
C ALA A 679 -10.83 -17.14 3.35
N HIS A 680 -11.91 -16.36 3.43
CA HIS A 680 -11.92 -15.02 4.04
C HIS A 680 -11.74 -15.04 5.58
N LEU A 681 -11.78 -16.22 6.22
CA LEU A 681 -11.50 -16.39 7.65
C LEU A 681 -10.13 -17.03 7.91
N ARG A 682 -9.31 -17.22 6.87
CA ARG A 682 -7.95 -17.76 6.98
C ARG A 682 -6.96 -16.65 6.72
N HIS A 683 -5.96 -16.53 7.59
CA HIS A 683 -4.85 -15.62 7.35
C HIS A 683 -3.98 -16.14 6.21
N GLN A 684 -3.42 -15.22 5.43
CA GLN A 684 -2.58 -15.53 4.27
C GLN A 684 -1.36 -14.62 4.23
N PHE A 685 -0.28 -15.12 3.64
CA PHE A 685 0.91 -14.35 3.31
C PHE A 685 1.07 -14.30 1.79
N ARG A 686 1.53 -13.16 1.29
CA ARG A 686 1.86 -12.94 -0.12
C ARG A 686 3.21 -12.26 -0.25
N PHE A 687 3.99 -12.72 -1.23
CA PHE A 687 5.24 -12.09 -1.64
C PHE A 687 5.17 -11.78 -3.14
N VAL A 688 5.58 -10.58 -3.53
CA VAL A 688 5.58 -10.13 -4.92
C VAL A 688 6.93 -9.54 -5.27
N LEU A 689 7.51 -10.01 -6.37
CA LEU A 689 8.76 -9.47 -6.93
C LEU A 689 8.44 -8.62 -8.16
N TYR A 690 9.09 -7.47 -8.31
CA TYR A 690 8.97 -6.55 -9.44
C TYR A 690 10.35 -6.29 -10.05
N ALA A 691 10.41 -6.01 -11.35
CA ALA A 691 11.68 -5.77 -12.03
C ALA A 691 12.28 -4.39 -11.73
N SER A 692 11.47 -3.46 -11.22
CA SER A 692 11.85 -2.11 -10.81
C SER A 692 10.79 -1.48 -9.90
N ASP A 693 11.10 -0.37 -9.23
CA ASP A 693 10.10 0.43 -8.49
C ASP A 693 9.02 1.02 -9.41
N PHE A 694 9.35 1.28 -10.66
CA PHE A 694 8.36 1.65 -11.66
C PHE A 694 7.34 0.52 -11.83
N ASP A 695 7.82 -0.71 -12.03
CA ASP A 695 6.93 -1.87 -12.17
C ASP A 695 6.10 -2.13 -10.91
N ARG A 696 6.67 -1.93 -9.71
CA ARG A 696 5.92 -2.00 -8.45
C ARG A 696 4.80 -0.96 -8.40
N THR A 697 5.10 0.29 -8.76
CA THR A 697 4.13 1.40 -8.76
C THR A 697 2.91 1.13 -9.66
N PHE A 698 3.12 0.40 -10.76
CA PHE A 698 2.05 0.03 -11.70
C PHE A 698 1.54 -1.40 -11.52
N ASP A 699 1.96 -2.08 -10.44
CA ASP A 699 1.67 -3.48 -10.10
C ASP A 699 1.91 -4.46 -11.27
N ILE A 700 3.14 -4.43 -11.82
CA ILE A 700 3.60 -5.27 -12.93
C ILE A 700 4.58 -6.32 -12.38
N PRO A 701 4.09 -7.37 -11.70
CA PRO A 701 4.96 -8.31 -10.99
C PRO A 701 5.76 -9.16 -11.96
N VAL A 702 7.00 -9.49 -11.60
CA VAL A 702 7.79 -10.58 -12.19
C VAL A 702 7.10 -11.91 -11.89
N PHE A 703 6.76 -12.13 -10.62
CA PHE A 703 5.87 -13.17 -10.14
C PHE A 703 5.19 -12.73 -8.84
N SER A 704 4.09 -13.41 -8.49
CA SER A 704 3.37 -13.24 -7.23
C SER A 704 3.12 -14.62 -6.63
N PHE A 705 3.44 -14.79 -5.35
CA PHE A 705 3.24 -16.02 -4.60
C PHE A 705 2.36 -15.75 -3.39
N SER A 706 1.38 -16.62 -3.13
CA SER A 706 0.54 -16.53 -1.94
C SER A 706 0.26 -17.91 -1.34
N GLY A 707 0.13 -17.96 -0.02
CA GLY A 707 -0.23 -19.17 0.71
C GLY A 707 -0.88 -18.85 2.06
N GLY A 708 -1.61 -19.80 2.62
CA GLY A 708 -2.16 -19.64 3.96
C GLY A 708 -1.05 -19.68 5.02
N LEU A 709 -1.21 -18.92 6.11
CA LEU A 709 -0.25 -18.95 7.20
C LEU A 709 0.01 -20.36 7.76
N PRO A 710 -1.00 -21.25 7.93
CA PRO A 710 -0.75 -22.62 8.39
C PRO A 710 0.21 -23.43 7.52
N GLN A 711 0.31 -23.09 6.23
CA GLN A 711 1.18 -23.78 5.27
C GLN A 711 2.57 -23.17 5.19
N LEU A 712 2.73 -21.89 5.56
CA LEU A 712 3.97 -21.14 5.35
C LEU A 712 4.72 -20.83 6.66
N ALA A 713 4.03 -20.79 7.79
CA ALA A 713 4.65 -20.45 9.06
C ALA A 713 5.70 -21.49 9.47
N GLY A 714 6.87 -20.99 9.90
CA GLY A 714 8.05 -21.80 10.21
C GLY A 714 8.70 -22.51 9.02
N GLN A 715 8.15 -22.41 7.80
CA GLN A 715 8.74 -23.01 6.60
C GLN A 715 9.86 -22.13 6.05
N LYS A 716 10.84 -22.75 5.38
CA LYS A 716 11.93 -22.02 4.74
C LYS A 716 11.48 -21.54 3.37
N MET A 717 11.27 -20.23 3.22
CA MET A 717 11.01 -19.61 1.92
C MET A 717 12.23 -18.83 1.46
N THR A 718 12.71 -19.08 0.24
CA THR A 718 13.96 -18.46 -0.24
C THR A 718 13.78 -17.79 -1.59
N LEU A 719 14.18 -16.53 -1.68
CA LEU A 719 14.38 -15.82 -2.94
C LEU A 719 15.86 -15.93 -3.30
N SER A 720 16.13 -16.49 -4.47
CA SER A 720 17.49 -16.71 -4.99
C SER A 720 17.57 -16.37 -6.48
N PHE A 721 18.77 -16.29 -7.02
CA PHE A 721 19.01 -15.94 -8.42
C PHE A 721 19.91 -16.98 -9.10
N ALA A 722 19.32 -17.76 -10.00
CA ALA A 722 20.04 -18.78 -10.77
C ALA A 722 20.68 -18.17 -12.02
N PRO A 723 21.92 -18.56 -12.39
CA PRO A 723 22.52 -18.13 -13.66
C PRO A 723 21.65 -18.55 -14.85
N GLN A 724 21.43 -17.63 -15.79
CA GLN A 724 20.51 -17.85 -16.91
C GLN A 724 21.02 -18.91 -17.89
N THR A 725 22.33 -18.93 -18.16
CA THR A 725 22.95 -19.82 -19.14
C THR A 725 24.22 -20.48 -18.60
N GLN A 726 24.73 -21.49 -19.32
CA GLN A 726 26.03 -22.09 -19.00
C GLN A 726 27.19 -21.06 -19.09
N ALA A 727 27.12 -20.11 -20.03
CA ALA A 727 28.14 -19.07 -20.14
C ALA A 727 28.15 -18.12 -18.92
N ASP A 728 26.96 -17.83 -18.36
CA ASP A 728 26.85 -17.06 -17.11
C ASP A 728 27.49 -17.82 -15.95
N ARG A 729 27.24 -19.14 -15.86
CA ARG A 729 27.87 -20.03 -14.87
C ARG A 729 29.38 -20.03 -14.99
N ASP A 730 29.90 -20.22 -16.20
CA ASP A 730 31.33 -20.26 -16.46
C ASP A 730 31.99 -18.90 -16.13
N THR A 731 31.30 -17.79 -16.38
CA THR A 731 31.77 -16.43 -16.06
C THR A 731 31.89 -16.22 -14.55
N ILE A 732 30.89 -16.64 -13.78
CA ILE A 732 30.95 -16.61 -12.32
C ILE A 732 32.12 -17.48 -11.83
N HIS A 733 32.24 -18.72 -12.32
CA HIS A 733 33.30 -19.65 -11.94
C HIS A 733 34.71 -19.10 -12.20
N ASN A 734 34.94 -18.51 -13.38
CA ASN A 734 36.23 -17.94 -13.77
C ASN A 734 36.60 -16.65 -13.03
N SER A 735 35.62 -16.03 -12.35
CA SER A 735 35.84 -14.81 -11.54
C SER A 735 36.24 -15.13 -10.10
N LEU A 736 36.28 -16.40 -9.71
CA LEU A 736 36.67 -16.83 -8.37
C LEU A 736 38.20 -16.79 -8.20
N PRO A 737 38.72 -16.39 -7.01
CA PRO A 737 40.16 -16.34 -6.74
C PRO A 737 40.88 -17.69 -6.94
N PRO A 738 42.13 -17.70 -7.48
CA PRO A 738 42.92 -18.93 -7.68
C PRO A 738 43.20 -19.70 -6.38
N GLU A 739 43.30 -19.01 -5.24
CA GLU A 739 43.50 -19.61 -3.91
C GLU A 739 42.33 -20.53 -3.49
N LEU A 740 41.18 -20.37 -4.14
CA LEU A 740 39.99 -21.20 -3.98
C LEU A 740 39.88 -22.30 -5.06
N THR A 741 40.84 -22.40 -5.97
CA THR A 741 40.90 -23.45 -7.02
C THR A 741 42.21 -24.27 -7.00
N GLY A 742 43.17 -23.92 -6.14
CA GLY A 742 44.50 -24.56 -6.01
C GLY A 742 44.80 -25.22 -4.64
N GLU A 743 46.02 -25.76 -4.49
CA GLU A 743 46.50 -26.48 -3.28
C GLU A 743 47.17 -25.59 -2.21
N ASP A 744 47.33 -24.28 -2.45
CA ASP A 744 48.07 -23.36 -1.57
C ASP A 744 47.37 -23.07 -0.21
N PRO A 745 48.10 -22.58 0.81
CA PRO A 745 47.52 -22.22 2.10
C PRO A 745 46.50 -21.08 1.97
N PHE A 746 45.22 -21.42 2.15
CA PHE A 746 44.08 -20.49 2.22
C PHE A 746 44.25 -19.46 3.34
N ASP A 747 44.34 -18.16 2.99
CA ASP A 747 44.19 -17.03 3.91
C ASP A 747 42.82 -16.37 3.68
N PRO A 748 41.84 -16.65 4.54
CA PRO A 748 40.48 -16.18 4.36
C PRO A 748 40.29 -14.66 4.45
N SER A 749 41.23 -13.94 5.06
CA SER A 749 41.17 -12.48 5.25
C SER A 749 41.46 -11.69 3.97
N THR A 750 41.89 -12.37 2.90
CA THR A 750 42.37 -11.75 1.65
C THR A 750 41.34 -11.77 0.52
N ILE A 751 40.18 -12.40 0.73
CA ILE A 751 39.16 -12.59 -0.30
C ILE A 751 38.11 -11.48 -0.24
N SER A 752 38.09 -10.65 -1.28
CA SER A 752 36.92 -9.89 -1.68
C SER A 752 36.42 -10.47 -3.00
N VAL A 753 35.37 -11.31 -2.95
CA VAL A 753 34.75 -11.82 -4.19
C VAL A 753 33.86 -10.73 -4.77
N ALA A 754 34.33 -10.09 -5.83
CA ALA A 754 33.53 -9.19 -6.64
C ALA A 754 33.26 -9.84 -7.99
N LEU A 755 31.98 -10.09 -8.29
CA LEU A 755 31.55 -10.70 -9.55
C LEU A 755 31.31 -9.63 -10.63
N PRO A 756 31.63 -9.89 -11.91
CA PRO A 756 31.42 -8.94 -13.00
C PRO A 756 29.93 -8.85 -13.36
N GLY A 757 29.20 -7.92 -12.72
CA GLY A 757 27.74 -7.80 -12.82
C GLY A 757 27.20 -7.76 -14.26
N TYR A 758 27.74 -6.85 -15.07
CA TYR A 758 27.34 -6.66 -16.47
C TYR A 758 27.57 -7.86 -17.40
N GLN A 759 28.38 -8.84 -17.00
CA GLN A 759 28.67 -10.04 -17.80
C GLN A 759 27.76 -11.22 -17.46
N VAL A 760 27.01 -11.14 -16.36
CA VAL A 760 26.23 -12.26 -15.82
C VAL A 760 24.73 -11.93 -15.85
N ARG A 761 23.96 -12.81 -16.46
CA ARG A 761 22.49 -12.80 -16.40
C ARG A 761 21.96 -13.82 -15.41
N VAL A 762 20.94 -13.41 -14.66
CA VAL A 762 20.29 -14.26 -13.66
C VAL A 762 18.76 -14.25 -13.80
N VAL A 763 18.13 -15.32 -13.32
CA VAL A 763 16.68 -15.52 -13.23
C VAL A 763 16.31 -15.66 -11.76
N ALA A 764 15.26 -14.97 -11.30
CA ALA A 764 14.82 -15.07 -9.92
C ALA A 764 14.04 -16.37 -9.69
N GLU A 765 14.25 -17.02 -8.56
CA GLU A 765 13.56 -18.23 -8.11
C GLU A 765 13.09 -18.04 -6.66
N LEU A 766 11.79 -18.22 -6.43
CA LEU A 766 11.22 -18.37 -5.10
C LEU A 766 11.02 -19.85 -4.79
N ARG A 767 11.58 -20.33 -3.69
CA ARG A 767 11.45 -21.72 -3.23
C ARG A 767 10.75 -21.79 -1.88
N VAL A 768 10.06 -22.91 -1.63
CA VAL A 768 9.52 -23.28 -0.32
C VAL A 768 10.04 -24.67 0.01
N ASN A 769 10.83 -24.79 1.08
CA ASN A 769 11.52 -26.02 1.49
C ASN A 769 12.29 -26.69 0.32
N GLY A 770 13.02 -25.89 -0.46
CA GLY A 770 13.82 -26.34 -1.60
C GLY A 770 13.06 -26.45 -2.94
N GLU A 771 11.72 -26.54 -2.93
CA GLU A 771 10.92 -26.66 -4.15
C GLU A 771 10.66 -25.29 -4.78
N VAL A 772 10.98 -25.11 -6.08
CA VAL A 772 10.69 -23.87 -6.82
C VAL A 772 9.18 -23.69 -6.98
N VAL A 773 8.62 -22.68 -6.32
CA VAL A 773 7.19 -22.34 -6.39
C VAL A 773 6.89 -21.19 -7.35
N ALA A 774 7.89 -20.34 -7.62
CA ALA A 774 7.81 -19.30 -8.65
C ALA A 774 9.20 -19.03 -9.24
N THR A 775 9.25 -18.69 -10.53
CA THR A 775 10.47 -18.18 -11.16
C THR A 775 10.10 -17.15 -12.22
N GLY A 776 11.01 -16.22 -12.49
CA GLY A 776 10.80 -15.26 -13.56
C GLY A 776 11.84 -14.16 -13.58
N GLY A 777 11.71 -13.30 -14.60
CA GLY A 777 12.59 -12.16 -14.81
C GLY A 777 13.94 -12.57 -15.42
N ARG A 778 14.56 -11.59 -16.07
CA ARG A 778 15.92 -11.71 -16.63
C ARG A 778 16.66 -10.46 -16.22
N PHE A 779 17.58 -10.61 -15.28
CA PHE A 779 18.22 -9.49 -14.63
C PHE A 779 19.72 -9.48 -14.91
N THR A 780 20.30 -8.28 -14.93
CA THR A 780 21.74 -8.14 -14.79
C THR A 780 22.10 -8.46 -13.34
N LEU A 781 23.16 -9.25 -13.11
CA LEU A 781 23.68 -9.41 -11.76
C LEU A 781 24.03 -8.02 -11.18
N GLY A 782 23.52 -7.69 -9.99
CA GLY A 782 23.65 -6.39 -9.36
C GLY A 782 22.56 -5.37 -9.72
N GLN A 783 21.56 -5.75 -10.51
CA GLN A 783 20.40 -4.89 -10.78
C GLN A 783 19.53 -4.74 -9.51
N VAL A 784 19.18 -3.51 -9.14
CA VAL A 784 18.22 -3.24 -8.07
C VAL A 784 16.80 -3.53 -8.58
N LEU A 785 16.06 -4.32 -7.80
CA LEU A 785 14.68 -4.73 -8.04
C LEU A 785 13.77 -4.12 -6.97
N ALA A 786 12.47 -4.39 -7.04
CA ALA A 786 11.53 -4.02 -5.99
C ALA A 786 10.73 -5.25 -5.53
N SER A 787 10.27 -5.26 -4.29
CA SER A 787 9.39 -6.32 -3.79
C SER A 787 8.45 -5.81 -2.71
N THR A 788 7.30 -6.46 -2.60
CA THR A 788 6.33 -6.23 -1.52
C THR A 788 5.99 -7.54 -0.83
N SER A 789 5.72 -7.45 0.46
CA SER A 789 5.15 -8.53 1.26
C SER A 789 3.78 -8.09 1.77
N ALA A 790 2.84 -9.02 1.89
CA ALA A 790 1.52 -8.70 2.39
C ALA A 790 0.96 -9.79 3.30
N LEU A 791 0.18 -9.36 4.29
CA LEU A 791 -0.55 -10.23 5.20
C LEU A 791 -2.05 -9.98 5.04
N TYR A 792 -2.82 -11.04 4.83
CA TYR A 792 -4.28 -10.98 4.88
C TYR A 792 -4.77 -11.24 6.30
N ASP A 793 -5.36 -10.23 6.93
CA ASP A 793 -6.11 -10.36 8.18
C ASP A 793 -7.61 -10.41 7.85
N PRO A 794 -8.38 -11.43 8.29
CA PRO A 794 -9.83 -11.53 8.07
C PRO A 794 -10.65 -10.29 8.43
N ARG A 795 -10.13 -9.41 9.30
CA ARG A 795 -10.79 -8.17 9.75
C ARG A 795 -10.43 -6.97 8.89
N GLN A 796 -9.19 -6.92 8.40
CA GLN A 796 -8.61 -5.73 7.78
C GLN A 796 -8.34 -5.90 6.28
N GLY A 797 -8.42 -7.12 5.76
CA GLY A 797 -8.04 -7.43 4.39
C GLY A 797 -6.54 -7.55 4.22
N TRP A 798 -6.06 -7.32 3.00
CA TRP A 798 -4.62 -7.32 2.70
C TRP A 798 -3.96 -6.05 3.22
N GLN A 799 -2.91 -6.23 4.02
CA GLN A 799 -1.99 -5.20 4.45
C GLN A 799 -0.68 -5.37 3.70
N GLU A 800 -0.27 -4.37 2.92
CA GLU A 800 0.94 -4.41 2.12
C GLU A 800 2.08 -3.66 2.79
N PHE A 801 3.28 -4.21 2.67
CA PHE A 801 4.51 -3.68 3.24
C PHE A 801 5.58 -3.66 2.15
N ASP A 802 6.21 -2.51 1.98
CA ASP A 802 7.39 -2.39 1.12
C ASP A 802 8.57 -3.06 1.82
N ASN A 803 9.24 -3.96 1.09
CA ASN A 803 10.45 -4.60 1.60
C ASN A 803 11.68 -3.78 1.20
N THR A 804 12.79 -3.97 1.93
CA THR A 804 14.10 -3.49 1.46
C THR A 804 14.37 -4.00 0.03
N PRO A 805 14.69 -3.11 -0.94
CA PRO A 805 14.84 -3.47 -2.36
C PRO A 805 15.78 -4.65 -2.58
N PRO A 806 15.34 -5.74 -3.22
CA PRO A 806 16.21 -6.86 -3.56
C PRO A 806 17.21 -6.47 -4.63
N VAL A 807 18.45 -6.94 -4.51
CA VAL A 807 19.45 -6.85 -5.58
C VAL A 807 19.56 -8.20 -6.29
N ALA A 808 19.45 -8.21 -7.62
CA ALA A 808 19.62 -9.43 -8.41
C ALA A 808 20.98 -10.07 -8.13
N GLY A 809 20.98 -11.27 -7.54
CA GLY A 809 22.17 -11.98 -7.09
C GLY A 809 22.24 -12.23 -5.59
N GLU A 810 21.46 -11.50 -4.78
CA GLU A 810 21.38 -11.73 -3.33
C GLU A 810 20.68 -13.05 -2.99
N TYR A 811 20.87 -13.55 -1.76
CA TYR A 811 20.18 -14.74 -1.28
C TYR A 811 19.34 -14.37 -0.05
N ARG A 812 18.02 -14.43 -0.15
CA ARG A 812 17.10 -13.93 0.88
C ARG A 812 16.22 -15.05 1.42
N VAL A 813 16.25 -15.27 2.73
CA VAL A 813 15.27 -16.11 3.42
C VAL A 813 14.15 -15.23 3.95
N ILE A 814 12.90 -15.60 3.66
CA ILE A 814 11.69 -14.95 4.15
C ILE A 814 11.05 -15.90 5.16
N GLY A 815 10.87 -15.41 6.38
CA GLY A 815 10.33 -16.18 7.50
C GLY A 815 8.98 -15.63 7.93
N VAL A 816 8.01 -16.54 8.11
CA VAL A 816 6.68 -16.21 8.61
C VAL A 816 6.52 -16.84 9.99
N ASP A 817 6.21 -16.00 10.97
CA ASP A 817 5.86 -16.37 12.32
C ASP A 817 4.34 -16.19 12.51
N ALA A 818 3.62 -17.29 12.67
CA ALA A 818 2.16 -17.26 12.82
C ALA A 818 1.71 -16.73 14.19
N ALA A 819 2.22 -17.33 15.27
CA ALA A 819 1.79 -17.07 16.65
C ALA A 819 2.90 -17.39 17.67
N GLY A 820 4.15 -17.29 17.23
CA GLY A 820 5.37 -17.60 17.93
C GLY A 820 6.05 -18.88 17.45
N VAL A 821 7.36 -18.96 17.63
CA VAL A 821 8.19 -20.11 17.22
C VAL A 821 8.42 -21.05 18.41
N THR A 822 8.20 -22.36 18.22
CA THR A 822 8.30 -23.35 19.31
C THR A 822 9.70 -23.88 19.54
N PRO A 823 9.98 -24.38 20.75
CA PRO A 823 11.18 -25.16 21.01
C PRO A 823 11.33 -26.36 20.06
N ALA A 824 10.23 -27.07 19.76
CA ALA A 824 10.24 -28.20 18.83
C ALA A 824 10.66 -27.77 17.42
N LYS A 825 10.14 -26.65 16.92
CA LYS A 825 10.52 -26.13 15.61
C LYS A 825 11.98 -25.68 15.57
N ILE A 826 12.47 -25.08 16.65
CA ILE A 826 13.89 -24.71 16.74
C ILE A 826 14.80 -25.94 16.79
N LEU A 827 14.40 -27.01 17.48
CA LEU A 827 15.14 -28.27 17.47
C LEU A 827 15.14 -28.91 16.06
N GLU A 828 14.02 -28.84 15.33
CA GLU A 828 13.97 -29.30 13.93
C GLU A 828 14.95 -28.52 13.04
N ILE A 829 14.99 -27.20 13.20
CA ILE A 829 15.93 -26.32 12.46
C ILE A 829 17.38 -26.64 12.85
N GLN A 830 17.64 -26.92 14.13
CA GLN A 830 18.95 -27.36 14.60
C GLN A 830 19.35 -28.69 13.94
N ASP A 831 18.45 -29.68 13.91
CA ASP A 831 18.70 -30.98 13.31
C ASP A 831 18.95 -30.87 11.80
N GLN A 832 18.23 -29.97 11.10
CA GLN A 832 18.47 -29.66 9.69
C GLN A 832 19.88 -29.10 9.48
N LEU A 833 20.29 -28.14 10.32
CA LEU A 833 21.63 -27.54 10.23
C LEU A 833 22.74 -28.58 10.49
N LEU A 834 22.54 -29.48 11.48
CA LEU A 834 23.46 -30.58 11.77
C LEU A 834 23.50 -31.64 10.65
N ALA A 835 22.36 -31.89 9.99
CA ALA A 835 22.31 -32.77 8.83
C ALA A 835 23.08 -32.17 7.64
N SER A 836 22.90 -30.88 7.38
CA SER A 836 23.66 -30.13 6.37
C SER A 836 25.16 -30.11 6.70
N GLN A 837 25.54 -30.01 7.98
CA GLN A 837 26.91 -30.21 8.44
C GLN A 837 27.44 -31.62 8.12
N ALA A 838 26.70 -32.69 8.47
CA ALA A 838 27.15 -34.07 8.22
C ALA A 838 27.38 -34.37 6.72
N LEU A 839 26.55 -33.80 5.83
CA LEU A 839 26.73 -33.89 4.38
C LEU A 839 28.01 -33.18 3.91
N LEU A 840 28.31 -32.00 4.49
CA LEU A 840 29.56 -31.28 4.25
C LEU A 840 30.78 -32.10 4.69
N GLU A 841 30.70 -32.89 5.76
CA GLU A 841 31.77 -33.79 6.21
C GLU A 841 31.98 -34.97 5.25
N ALA A 842 30.88 -35.57 4.77
CA ALA A 842 30.87 -36.75 3.90
C ALA A 842 31.42 -36.53 2.47
N GLN A 843 31.68 -35.28 2.07
CA GLN A 843 32.13 -34.90 0.72
C GLN A 843 31.08 -35.15 -0.39
N GLU A 844 29.81 -35.33 -0.06
CA GLU A 844 28.72 -35.61 -1.02
C GLU A 844 28.15 -34.33 -1.66
N LEU A 845 29.02 -33.47 -2.18
CA LEU A 845 28.68 -32.11 -2.65
C LEU A 845 27.99 -32.06 -4.02
N ALA A 846 27.94 -33.17 -4.75
CA ALA A 846 27.26 -33.25 -6.04
C ALA A 846 25.73 -33.08 -5.93
N ASN A 847 25.17 -33.18 -4.72
CA ASN A 847 23.74 -33.04 -4.43
C ASN A 847 23.42 -31.74 -3.69
N PHE A 848 24.39 -30.85 -3.51
CA PHE A 848 24.23 -29.67 -2.70
C PHE A 848 23.65 -28.52 -3.55
N ASP A 849 22.36 -28.26 -3.43
CA ASP A 849 21.77 -27.03 -3.96
C ASP A 849 22.07 -25.86 -3.00
N ASN A 850 22.07 -24.64 -3.53
CA ASN A 850 22.38 -23.43 -2.75
C ASN A 850 21.42 -23.24 -1.57
N ASP A 851 20.22 -23.82 -1.67
CA ASP A 851 19.16 -23.73 -0.69
C ASP A 851 19.40 -24.57 0.56
N GLY A 852 20.05 -25.72 0.43
CA GLY A 852 20.36 -26.61 1.55
C GLY A 852 21.42 -26.10 2.53
N LEU A 853 22.17 -25.02 2.23
CA LEU A 853 23.19 -24.48 3.14
C LEU A 853 22.98 -23.01 3.40
N ALA A 854 22.92 -22.19 2.35
CA ALA A 854 22.68 -20.77 2.52
C ALA A 854 21.27 -20.53 3.09
N GLY A 855 20.30 -21.24 2.54
CA GLY A 855 18.93 -21.23 3.03
C GLY A 855 18.84 -21.71 4.47
N ASP A 856 19.45 -22.85 4.83
CA ASP A 856 19.38 -23.40 6.20
C ASP A 856 20.03 -22.48 7.24
N LEU A 857 21.22 -21.95 6.95
CA LEU A 857 21.92 -21.02 7.83
C LEU A 857 21.08 -19.76 8.08
N LEU A 858 20.63 -19.10 7.00
CA LEU A 858 19.86 -17.86 7.11
C LEU A 858 18.47 -18.10 7.74
N HIS A 859 17.81 -19.22 7.43
CA HIS A 859 16.54 -19.60 8.05
C HIS A 859 16.70 -19.80 9.56
N SER A 860 17.79 -20.44 9.97
CA SER A 860 18.07 -20.66 11.39
C SER A 860 18.27 -19.35 12.15
N GLY A 861 18.97 -18.37 11.57
CA GLY A 861 19.14 -17.07 12.18
C GLY A 861 17.84 -16.29 12.32
N LEU A 862 16.99 -16.31 11.28
CA LEU A 862 15.69 -15.63 11.31
C LEU A 862 14.71 -16.27 12.30
N MET A 863 14.63 -17.60 12.35
CA MET A 863 13.76 -18.29 13.32
C MET A 863 14.27 -18.13 14.75
N ASN A 864 15.59 -18.08 14.95
CA ASN A 864 16.18 -17.78 16.25
C ASN A 864 15.85 -16.35 16.72
N TYR A 865 15.73 -15.38 15.81
CA TYR A 865 15.24 -14.04 16.15
C TYR A 865 13.84 -14.10 16.75
N PHE A 866 12.87 -14.69 16.04
CA PHE A 866 11.49 -14.77 16.53
C PHE A 866 11.38 -15.53 17.85
N ALA A 867 12.04 -16.68 17.97
CA ALA A 867 12.04 -17.49 19.18
C ALA A 867 12.68 -16.77 20.38
N SER A 868 13.81 -16.09 20.17
CA SER A 868 14.48 -15.32 21.22
C SER A 868 13.61 -14.14 21.67
N HIS A 869 12.99 -13.44 20.72
CA HIS A 869 12.13 -12.30 21.02
C HIS A 869 10.93 -12.73 21.86
N ASP A 870 10.20 -13.79 21.45
CA ASP A 870 9.03 -14.28 22.19
C ASP A 870 9.34 -14.66 23.65
N ARG A 871 10.51 -15.28 23.87
CA ARG A 871 10.95 -15.71 25.20
C ARG A 871 11.24 -14.51 26.08
N ILE A 872 11.97 -13.53 25.54
CA ILE A 872 12.31 -12.31 26.26
C ILE A 872 11.03 -11.50 26.52
N ASP A 873 10.17 -11.32 25.53
CA ASP A 873 8.92 -10.56 25.66
C ASP A 873 8.04 -11.11 26.79
N ARG A 874 7.93 -12.44 26.91
CA ARG A 874 7.17 -13.10 27.98
C ARG A 874 7.73 -12.81 29.38
N VAL A 875 9.05 -12.73 29.53
CA VAL A 875 9.70 -12.40 30.80
C VAL A 875 9.44 -10.93 31.15
N VAL A 876 9.70 -10.04 30.19
CA VAL A 876 9.59 -8.59 30.40
C VAL A 876 8.14 -8.17 30.60
N SER A 877 7.19 -8.82 29.92
CA SER A 877 5.78 -8.51 30.07
C SER A 877 5.31 -8.78 31.49
N VAL A 878 5.64 -9.96 32.06
CA VAL A 878 5.25 -10.33 33.42
C VAL A 878 5.86 -9.37 34.45
N LEU A 879 7.14 -9.03 34.32
CA LEU A 879 7.82 -8.11 35.24
C LEU A 879 7.23 -6.69 35.22
N ASN A 880 6.66 -6.27 34.08
CA ASN A 880 6.02 -4.97 33.92
C ASN A 880 4.49 -5.00 34.16
N GLY A 881 3.91 -6.14 34.53
CA GLY A 881 2.45 -6.26 34.67
C GLY A 881 1.70 -6.09 33.35
N MET A 882 2.28 -6.62 32.27
CA MET A 882 1.76 -6.56 30.90
C MET A 882 1.37 -7.95 30.42
N ILE A 883 0.25 -8.02 29.72
CA ILE A 883 -0.24 -9.22 29.05
C ILE A 883 0.06 -9.07 27.56
N THR A 884 0.85 -10.00 27.02
CA THR A 884 1.18 -10.03 25.60
C THR A 884 0.78 -11.31 24.89
N TYR A 885 0.36 -11.19 23.62
CA TYR A 885 0.10 -12.32 22.73
C TYR A 885 0.66 -12.04 21.35
N ARG A 886 1.55 -12.91 20.85
CA ARG A 886 2.11 -12.81 19.51
C ARG A 886 1.02 -12.88 18.43
N GLN A 887 1.06 -11.93 17.49
CA GLN A 887 0.26 -11.92 16.27
C GLN A 887 1.13 -12.28 15.04
N PRO A 888 0.52 -12.59 13.89
CA PRO A 888 1.26 -12.92 12.68
C PRO A 888 2.28 -11.84 12.31
N SER A 889 3.53 -12.28 12.17
CA SER A 889 4.74 -11.49 12.00
C SER A 889 5.58 -12.11 10.90
N PHE A 890 6.43 -11.33 10.24
CA PHE A 890 7.32 -11.82 9.20
C PHE A 890 8.50 -10.88 9.01
N GLY A 891 9.57 -11.42 8.44
CA GLY A 891 10.78 -10.69 8.15
C GLY A 891 11.67 -11.48 7.20
N SER A 892 12.88 -10.97 6.98
CA SER A 892 13.87 -11.62 6.14
C SER A 892 15.28 -11.54 6.71
N LEU A 893 16.08 -12.55 6.41
CA LEU A 893 17.53 -12.54 6.61
C LEU A 893 18.19 -12.77 5.25
N THR A 894 19.01 -11.81 4.83
CA THR A 894 19.52 -11.72 3.46
C THR A 894 21.04 -11.72 3.45
N LEU A 895 21.65 -12.62 2.68
CA LEU A 895 23.04 -12.45 2.21
C LEU A 895 23.04 -11.33 1.16
N LYS A 896 23.47 -10.13 1.56
CA LYS A 896 23.26 -8.92 0.77
C LYS A 896 24.23 -8.84 -0.40
N ALA A 897 23.72 -8.58 -1.61
CA ALA A 897 24.54 -8.21 -2.76
C ALA A 897 24.69 -6.68 -2.82
N GLN A 898 25.91 -6.19 -2.96
CA GLN A 898 26.23 -4.77 -3.06
C GLN A 898 26.86 -4.46 -4.44
N PRO A 899 26.09 -3.86 -5.37
CA PRO A 899 26.57 -3.51 -6.69
C PRO A 899 27.35 -2.19 -6.69
N LEU A 900 28.45 -2.15 -7.46
CA LEU A 900 29.16 -0.94 -7.84
C LEU A 900 28.72 -0.52 -9.24
N PHE A 901 28.20 0.70 -9.37
CA PHE A 901 27.71 1.23 -10.64
C PHE A 901 28.74 2.14 -11.33
N LEU A 902 28.80 2.03 -12.66
CA LEU A 902 29.45 3.00 -13.53
C LEU A 902 28.46 3.40 -14.63
N PHE A 903 28.08 4.68 -14.68
CA PHE A 903 27.04 5.21 -15.58
C PHE A 903 25.71 4.41 -15.53
N GLY A 904 25.30 3.97 -14.34
CA GLY A 904 24.07 3.19 -14.13
C GLY A 904 24.16 1.71 -14.48
N VAL A 905 25.32 1.20 -14.90
CA VAL A 905 25.56 -0.22 -15.18
C VAL A 905 26.29 -0.87 -14.01
N PRO A 906 25.82 -2.01 -13.45
CA PRO A 906 26.52 -2.70 -12.37
C PRO A 906 27.78 -3.37 -12.92
N ILE A 907 28.95 -2.83 -12.60
CA ILE A 907 30.24 -3.34 -13.10
C ILE A 907 30.81 -4.45 -12.22
N LEU A 908 30.60 -4.34 -10.91
CA LEU A 908 31.06 -5.30 -9.90
C LEU A 908 29.94 -5.51 -8.87
N VAL A 909 29.84 -6.73 -8.33
CA VAL A 909 28.88 -7.07 -7.27
C VAL A 909 29.62 -7.82 -6.17
N SER A 910 29.65 -7.25 -4.97
CA SER A 910 30.25 -7.86 -3.77
C SER A 910 29.17 -8.35 -2.80
N PHE A 911 29.57 -9.14 -1.80
CA PHE A 911 28.68 -9.67 -0.76
C PHE A 911 29.27 -9.40 0.63
N PRO A 912 29.11 -8.18 1.16
CA PRO A 912 29.80 -7.72 2.37
C PRO A 912 29.27 -8.32 3.68
N GLY A 913 28.08 -8.92 3.70
CA GLY A 913 27.54 -9.57 4.90
C GLY A 913 26.04 -9.89 4.84
N VAL A 914 25.41 -10.01 6.02
CA VAL A 914 23.97 -10.30 6.16
C VAL A 914 23.19 -9.06 6.60
N GLU A 915 21.94 -8.98 6.14
CA GLU A 915 20.95 -7.98 6.53
C GLU A 915 19.76 -8.69 7.17
N LEU A 916 19.47 -8.38 8.44
CA LEU A 916 18.27 -8.83 9.14
C LEU A 916 17.25 -7.68 9.12
N ASP A 917 16.10 -7.92 8.50
CA ASP A 917 15.02 -6.93 8.33
C ASP A 917 13.72 -7.58 8.82
N ILE A 918 13.21 -7.10 9.95
CA ILE A 918 11.92 -7.54 10.48
C ILE A 918 10.84 -6.56 10.04
N THR A 919 10.28 -6.84 8.88
CA THR A 919 9.25 -6.00 8.26
C THR A 919 7.99 -5.87 9.11
N ARG A 920 7.62 -6.91 9.87
CA ARG A 920 6.47 -6.89 10.75
C ARG A 920 6.70 -7.73 12.00
N LEU A 921 6.58 -7.10 13.17
CA LEU A 921 6.57 -7.76 14.47
C LEU A 921 5.44 -7.19 15.33
N VAL A 922 4.38 -7.98 15.56
CA VAL A 922 3.18 -7.47 16.24
C VAL A 922 2.73 -8.39 17.35
N SER A 923 2.38 -7.79 18.48
CA SER A 923 1.76 -8.45 19.62
C SER A 923 0.55 -7.64 20.10
N THR A 924 -0.46 -8.32 20.64
CA THR A 924 -1.40 -7.71 21.57
C THR A 924 -0.62 -7.32 22.82
N ILE A 925 -0.77 -6.10 23.32
CA ILE A 925 -0.08 -5.58 24.50
C ILE A 925 -1.10 -4.82 25.34
N VAL A 926 -1.34 -5.29 26.57
CA VAL A 926 -2.31 -4.67 27.49
C VAL A 926 -1.75 -4.65 28.90
N SER A 927 -1.83 -3.49 29.58
CA SER A 927 -1.48 -3.39 31.02
C SER A 927 -2.56 -4.07 31.87
N GLU A 928 -2.14 -4.83 32.89
CA GLU A 928 -3.05 -5.44 33.87
C GLU A 928 -3.89 -4.40 34.63
N THR A 929 -3.42 -3.15 34.69
CA THR A 929 -4.10 -2.03 35.36
C THR A 929 -4.83 -1.10 34.40
N SER A 930 -4.81 -1.39 33.09
CA SER A 930 -5.29 -0.51 32.02
C SER A 930 -4.61 0.87 31.99
N SER A 931 -3.38 0.98 32.53
CA SER A 931 -2.63 2.25 32.53
C SER A 931 -2.03 2.55 31.15
N PRO A 932 -2.42 3.65 30.48
CA PRO A 932 -1.83 4.05 29.20
C PRO A 932 -0.34 4.35 29.31
N LEU A 933 0.12 4.87 30.46
CA LEU A 933 1.53 5.19 30.68
C LEU A 933 2.40 3.95 30.83
N GLU A 934 1.92 2.92 31.52
CA GLU A 934 2.62 1.63 31.61
C GLU A 934 2.71 0.98 30.23
N GLN A 935 1.62 1.03 29.45
CA GLN A 935 1.60 0.51 28.10
C GLN A 935 2.52 1.28 27.15
N PHE A 936 2.49 2.62 27.18
CA PHE A 936 3.42 3.47 26.41
C PHE A 936 4.88 3.11 26.69
N SER A 937 5.22 3.03 27.98
CA SER A 937 6.60 2.72 28.42
C SER A 937 7.04 1.35 27.91
N TYR A 938 6.16 0.35 28.05
CA TYR A 938 6.44 -1.01 27.58
C TYR A 938 6.55 -1.10 26.04
N VAL A 939 5.72 -0.39 25.28
CA VAL A 939 5.79 -0.38 23.82
C VAL A 939 7.11 0.21 23.35
N LEU A 940 7.54 1.33 23.94
CA LEU A 940 8.81 1.97 23.63
C LEU A 940 10.00 1.06 23.97
N GLN A 941 9.97 0.40 25.14
CA GLN A 941 10.97 -0.60 25.56
C GLN A 941 11.03 -1.78 24.57
N SER A 942 9.86 -2.29 24.19
CA SER A 942 9.76 -3.39 23.25
C SER A 942 10.34 -3.01 21.89
N GLY A 943 10.07 -1.80 21.38
CA GLY A 943 10.66 -1.31 20.14
C GLY A 943 12.19 -1.27 20.20
N VAL A 944 12.75 -0.62 21.22
CA VAL A 944 14.21 -0.53 21.42
C VAL A 944 14.86 -1.93 21.43
N ARG A 945 14.25 -2.86 22.17
CA ARG A 945 14.72 -4.24 22.29
C ARG A 945 14.68 -4.98 20.95
N GLN A 946 13.59 -4.84 20.20
CA GLN A 946 13.40 -5.50 18.89
C GLN A 946 14.51 -5.13 17.92
N PHE A 947 14.84 -3.84 17.79
CA PHE A 947 15.88 -3.34 16.87
C PHE A 947 17.31 -3.49 17.40
N ALA A 948 17.49 -3.64 18.70
CA ALA A 948 18.76 -4.10 19.25
C ALA A 948 19.05 -5.55 18.85
N MET A 949 18.05 -6.43 18.96
CA MET A 949 18.18 -7.84 18.57
C MET A 949 18.53 -8.01 17.10
N GLU A 950 18.15 -7.06 16.25
CA GLU A 950 18.48 -7.12 14.84
C GLU A 950 19.99 -7.04 14.57
N HIS A 951 20.80 -6.27 15.32
CA HIS A 951 22.26 -6.30 15.15
C HIS A 951 22.91 -7.43 15.96
N LEU A 952 22.37 -7.69 17.14
CA LEU A 952 22.95 -8.62 18.10
C LEU A 952 22.85 -10.09 17.69
N ILE A 953 21.74 -10.50 17.09
CA ILE A 953 21.58 -11.90 16.66
C ILE A 953 22.51 -12.24 15.50
N PRO A 954 22.64 -11.40 14.46
CA PRO A 954 23.65 -11.61 13.44
C PRO A 954 25.08 -11.65 13.99
N GLU A 955 25.45 -10.75 14.91
CA GLU A 955 26.77 -10.79 15.56
C GLU A 955 26.98 -12.12 16.31
N LEU A 956 26.00 -12.55 17.11
CA LEU A 956 26.09 -13.78 17.88
C LEU A 956 26.23 -15.03 17.00
N LEU A 957 25.48 -15.09 15.89
CA LEU A 957 25.41 -16.28 15.04
C LEU A 957 26.50 -16.33 13.98
N TYR A 958 26.94 -15.19 13.45
CA TYR A 958 27.82 -15.14 12.29
C TYR A 958 29.22 -14.59 12.58
N THR A 959 29.52 -14.14 13.80
CA THR A 959 30.86 -13.66 14.18
C THR A 959 31.49 -14.50 15.29
N ASP A 960 32.82 -14.62 15.27
CA ASP A 960 33.64 -15.25 16.31
C ASP A 960 35.10 -14.74 16.21
N GLU A 961 36.02 -15.26 17.05
CA GLU A 961 37.45 -14.90 16.97
C GLU A 961 38.08 -15.18 15.59
N ALA A 962 37.53 -16.12 14.83
CA ALA A 962 38.00 -16.50 13.49
C ALA A 962 37.30 -15.74 12.36
N ASN A 963 36.14 -15.12 12.61
CA ASN A 963 35.28 -14.40 11.68
C ASN A 963 34.84 -13.06 12.31
N PRO A 964 35.72 -12.05 12.38
CA PRO A 964 35.36 -10.76 12.97
C PRO A 964 34.39 -9.98 12.07
N GLY A 965 33.39 -9.36 12.68
CA GLY A 965 32.42 -8.48 12.02
C GLY A 965 31.61 -7.68 13.02
N GLU A 966 30.98 -6.60 12.56
CA GLU A 966 30.11 -5.76 13.38
C GLU A 966 28.81 -5.47 12.64
N ALA A 967 27.68 -5.65 13.31
CA ALA A 967 26.38 -5.25 12.80
C ALA A 967 26.00 -3.87 13.26
N VAL A 968 25.27 -3.13 12.42
CA VAL A 968 24.69 -1.81 12.77
C VAL A 968 23.18 -1.95 12.93
N SER A 969 22.59 -1.24 13.89
CA SER A 969 21.17 -0.89 13.92
C SER A 969 21.04 0.55 14.44
N ALA A 970 19.83 1.12 14.38
CA ALA A 970 19.58 2.49 14.87
C ALA A 970 20.06 2.69 16.31
N VAL A 971 19.78 1.70 17.16
CA VAL A 971 20.18 1.65 18.56
C VAL A 971 21.69 1.64 18.71
N LYS A 972 22.40 0.77 17.97
CA LYS A 972 23.86 0.69 18.05
C LYS A 972 24.53 1.96 17.53
N ALA A 973 24.00 2.54 16.45
CA ALA A 973 24.52 3.78 15.88
C ALA A 973 24.41 4.96 16.86
N LEU A 974 23.27 5.10 17.55
CA LEU A 974 23.10 6.10 18.62
C LEU A 974 24.05 5.84 19.80
N ALA A 975 24.22 4.58 20.22
CA ALA A 975 25.15 4.22 21.28
C ALA A 975 26.61 4.56 20.91
N VAL A 976 27.04 4.25 19.68
CA VAL A 976 28.37 4.60 19.18
C VAL A 976 28.56 6.10 19.07
N ALA A 977 27.55 6.84 18.60
CA ALA A 977 27.60 8.31 18.54
C ALA A 977 27.78 8.92 19.94
N SER A 978 27.02 8.40 20.91
CA SER A 978 27.11 8.82 22.31
C SER A 978 28.48 8.53 22.92
N ALA A 979 29.03 7.34 22.68
CA ALA A 979 30.38 6.96 23.12
C ALA A 979 31.49 7.79 22.47
N GLN A 980 31.27 8.31 21.27
CA GLN A 980 32.17 9.27 20.59
C GLN A 980 32.03 10.71 21.12
N GLY A 981 31.12 10.96 22.06
CA GLY A 981 30.84 12.27 22.62
C GLY A 981 30.04 13.19 21.71
N GLN A 982 29.36 12.65 20.68
CA GLN A 982 28.47 13.44 19.84
C GLN A 982 27.25 13.89 20.64
N LYS A 983 26.62 15.01 20.23
CA LYS A 983 25.30 15.37 20.75
C LYS A 983 24.25 14.43 20.18
N ILE A 984 23.34 13.99 21.03
CA ILE A 984 22.11 13.31 20.66
C ILE A 984 20.97 14.33 20.77
N TYR A 985 20.24 14.51 19.66
CA TYR A 985 19.11 15.42 19.54
C TYR A 985 17.81 14.66 19.75
N THR A 986 16.89 15.25 20.52
CA THR A 986 15.46 14.94 20.51
C THR A 986 14.75 16.07 19.78
N ILE A 987 14.30 15.80 18.56
CA ILE A 987 13.70 16.77 17.64
C ILE A 987 12.19 16.64 17.68
N THR A 988 11.50 17.76 17.91
CA THR A 988 10.04 17.89 17.91
C THR A 988 9.63 19.01 16.94
N SER A 989 8.34 19.20 16.72
CA SER A 989 7.83 20.36 15.97
C SER A 989 8.28 21.71 16.57
N GLU A 990 8.60 21.75 17.86
CA GLU A 990 8.97 22.99 18.56
C GLU A 990 10.42 23.43 18.31
N ASN A 991 11.35 22.48 18.11
CA ASN A 991 12.78 22.77 17.98
C ASN A 991 13.37 22.40 16.61
N ALA A 992 12.61 21.78 15.70
CA ALA A 992 13.11 21.31 14.40
C ALA A 992 13.80 22.38 13.56
N ASP A 993 13.27 23.61 13.52
CA ASP A 993 13.86 24.73 12.77
C ASP A 993 15.25 25.13 13.28
N GLN A 994 15.54 24.85 14.56
CA GLN A 994 16.82 25.15 15.20
C GLN A 994 17.77 23.95 15.18
N ALA A 995 17.24 22.73 15.35
CA ALA A 995 18.03 21.50 15.46
C ALA A 995 18.51 20.97 14.10
N LEU A 996 17.64 20.95 13.08
CA LEU A 996 17.95 20.34 11.78
C LEU A 996 19.15 20.97 11.05
N PRO A 997 19.38 22.30 11.09
CA PRO A 997 20.55 22.91 10.46
C PRO A 997 21.90 22.52 11.10
N GLU A 998 21.90 22.01 12.33
CA GLU A 998 23.10 21.60 13.07
C GLU A 998 23.48 20.13 12.80
N LEU A 999 22.59 19.35 12.18
CA LEU A 999 22.85 17.95 11.84
C LEU A 999 23.69 17.86 10.55
N ASN A 1000 24.80 17.13 10.62
CA ASN A 1000 25.67 16.83 9.49
C ASN A 1000 25.48 15.36 9.06
N ILE A 1001 24.31 15.09 8.49
CA ILE A 1001 23.83 13.77 8.05
C ILE A 1001 23.20 13.87 6.65
N ASP A 1002 22.80 12.74 6.05
CA ASP A 1002 22.17 12.69 4.71
C ASP A 1002 20.94 13.63 4.62
N PRO A 1003 20.86 14.53 3.61
CA PRO A 1003 19.73 15.45 3.46
C PRO A 1003 18.36 14.78 3.37
N ASN A 1004 18.27 13.56 2.80
CA ASN A 1004 17.02 12.82 2.73
C ASN A 1004 16.54 12.40 4.13
N VAL A 1005 17.47 12.03 5.01
CA VAL A 1005 17.16 11.72 6.42
C VAL A 1005 16.70 12.98 7.14
N THR A 1006 17.38 14.11 6.94
CA THR A 1006 16.97 15.41 7.50
C THR A 1006 15.56 15.81 7.04
N ASP A 1007 15.20 15.55 5.77
CA ASP A 1007 13.86 15.79 5.25
C ASP A 1007 12.82 14.85 5.89
N GLU A 1008 13.11 13.57 6.08
CA GLU A 1008 12.24 12.62 6.78
C GLU A 1008 11.98 13.05 8.24
N ILE A 1009 13.03 13.43 8.97
CA ILE A 1009 12.94 13.94 10.34
C ILE A 1009 12.05 15.19 10.38
N ARG A 1010 12.16 16.11 9.41
CA ARG A 1010 11.31 17.30 9.33
C ARG A 1010 9.83 16.93 9.15
N HIS A 1011 9.53 15.97 8.28
CA HIS A 1011 8.15 15.51 8.07
C HIS A 1011 7.59 14.81 9.31
N ALA A 1012 8.41 14.00 9.99
CA ALA A 1012 8.03 13.34 11.23
C ALA A 1012 7.72 14.36 12.34
N ALA A 1013 8.59 15.34 12.54
CA ALA A 1013 8.38 16.42 13.50
C ALA A 1013 7.11 17.23 13.18
N ALA A 1014 6.87 17.57 11.90
CA ALA A 1014 5.66 18.26 11.46
C ALA A 1014 4.37 17.44 11.63
N ALA A 1015 4.49 16.12 11.81
CA ALA A 1015 3.39 15.21 12.11
C ALA A 1015 3.24 14.93 13.63
N ASP A 1016 3.76 15.83 14.48
CA ASP A 1016 3.74 15.75 15.94
C ASP A 1016 4.41 14.49 16.52
N LYS A 1017 5.35 13.90 15.77
CA LYS A 1017 6.25 12.86 16.28
C LYS A 1017 7.53 13.50 16.83
N PHE A 1018 8.22 12.79 17.72
CA PHE A 1018 9.57 13.19 18.12
C PHE A 1018 10.62 12.24 17.53
N VAL A 1019 11.81 12.76 17.26
CA VAL A 1019 12.90 12.02 16.61
C VAL A 1019 14.16 12.07 17.46
N ILE A 1020 14.79 10.92 17.70
CA ILE A 1020 16.10 10.81 18.36
C ILE A 1020 17.17 10.57 17.29
N VAL A 1021 18.21 11.40 17.22
CA VAL A 1021 19.25 11.34 16.18
C VAL A 1021 20.59 11.91 16.67
N SER A 1022 21.73 11.46 16.14
CA SER A 1022 23.05 12.04 16.45
C SER A 1022 23.40 13.24 15.55
N GLU A 1023 24.27 14.12 16.04
CA GLU A 1023 24.75 15.31 15.32
C GLU A 1023 25.48 14.99 14.00
N ASN A 1024 26.20 13.87 13.94
CA ASN A 1024 26.97 13.44 12.76
C ASN A 1024 26.80 11.93 12.49
N ASP A 1025 27.22 11.52 11.31
CA ASP A 1025 27.39 10.10 10.97
C ASP A 1025 28.41 9.40 11.90
N VAL A 1026 28.21 8.10 12.11
CA VAL A 1026 29.13 7.17 12.79
C VAL A 1026 29.65 6.12 11.81
N SER A 1027 30.77 5.47 12.17
CA SER A 1027 31.34 4.36 11.41
C SER A 1027 31.31 3.08 12.25
N ILE A 1028 30.67 2.02 11.73
CA ILE A 1028 30.47 0.73 12.41
C ILE A 1028 30.74 -0.39 11.40
N GLY A 1029 31.76 -1.23 11.64
CA GLY A 1029 32.05 -2.37 10.76
C GLY A 1029 32.39 -2.05 9.29
N GLY A 1030 32.55 -0.78 8.92
CA GLY A 1030 32.70 -0.33 7.52
C GLY A 1030 31.43 0.30 6.91
N TRP A 1031 30.30 0.26 7.62
CA TRP A 1031 29.14 1.11 7.34
C TRP A 1031 29.39 2.53 7.89
N SER A 1032 28.94 3.56 7.16
CA SER A 1032 29.01 4.96 7.57
C SER A 1032 27.64 5.61 7.39
N GLY A 1033 27.13 6.24 8.44
CA GLY A 1033 25.80 6.85 8.42
C GLY A 1033 25.27 7.18 9.81
N VAL A 1034 23.98 7.49 9.91
CA VAL A 1034 23.29 7.79 11.16
C VAL A 1034 22.19 6.78 11.46
N GLY A 1035 22.01 6.45 12.74
CA GLY A 1035 20.81 5.78 13.25
C GLY A 1035 19.87 6.77 13.90
N TYR A 1036 18.58 6.64 13.66
CA TYR A 1036 17.57 7.54 14.20
C TYR A 1036 16.27 6.82 14.53
N ILE A 1037 15.50 7.37 15.46
CA ILE A 1037 14.27 6.77 15.99
C ILE A 1037 13.16 7.80 15.90
N ILE A 1038 12.08 7.51 15.17
CA ILE A 1038 10.87 8.34 15.09
C ILE A 1038 9.80 7.72 15.98
N VAL A 1039 9.33 8.43 17.00
CA VAL A 1039 8.36 7.91 17.98
C VAL A 1039 7.05 8.69 17.94
N ASP A 1040 5.94 7.96 17.91
CA ASP A 1040 4.61 8.51 18.15
C ASP A 1040 4.39 8.72 19.66
N PRO A 1041 4.25 9.97 20.14
CA PRO A 1041 4.08 10.26 21.56
C PRO A 1041 2.76 9.77 22.15
N ALA A 1042 1.75 9.46 21.34
CA ALA A 1042 0.46 8.97 21.84
C ALA A 1042 0.48 7.46 22.15
N THR A 1043 1.29 6.70 21.42
CA THR A 1043 1.28 5.23 21.47
C THR A 1043 2.61 4.61 21.94
N GLY A 1044 3.71 5.35 21.84
CA GLY A 1044 5.06 4.85 22.07
C GLY A 1044 5.61 4.04 20.90
N ALA A 1045 4.82 3.86 19.83
CA ALA A 1045 5.26 3.14 18.64
C ALA A 1045 6.38 3.92 17.95
N GLY A 1046 7.48 3.22 17.66
CA GLY A 1046 8.67 3.81 17.04
C GLY A 1046 9.02 3.16 15.70
N ALA A 1047 9.49 3.97 14.75
CA ALA A 1047 10.27 3.51 13.60
C ALA A 1047 11.75 3.73 13.90
N TYR A 1048 12.56 2.68 13.77
CA TYR A 1048 13.98 2.67 14.12
C TYR A 1048 14.76 2.42 12.84
N GLN A 1049 15.49 3.42 12.36
CA GLN A 1049 16.02 3.45 11.00
C GLN A 1049 17.52 3.74 10.99
N ILE A 1050 18.19 3.27 9.94
CA ILE A 1050 19.58 3.60 9.63
C ILE A 1050 19.65 4.27 8.25
N SER A 1051 20.49 5.28 8.10
CA SER A 1051 20.69 5.94 6.81
C SER A 1051 21.26 4.97 5.77
N GLY A 1052 20.85 5.12 4.51
CA GLY A 1052 21.17 4.18 3.42
C GLY A 1052 20.00 3.29 2.99
N GLY A 1053 18.82 3.46 3.61
CA GLY A 1053 17.55 2.88 3.14
C GLY A 1053 17.26 1.45 3.62
N ALA A 1054 18.04 0.92 4.57
CA ALA A 1054 17.73 -0.34 5.23
C ALA A 1054 16.84 -0.09 6.46
N ASN A 1055 15.66 -0.73 6.50
CA ASN A 1055 14.82 -0.80 7.68
C ASN A 1055 15.21 -2.04 8.48
N GLY A 1056 16.36 -2.00 9.13
CA GLY A 1056 16.85 -3.17 9.86
C GLY A 1056 18.28 -3.04 10.33
N ALA A 1057 18.90 -4.19 10.62
CA ALA A 1057 20.31 -4.25 10.96
C ALA A 1057 21.16 -4.86 9.86
N TYR A 1058 22.39 -4.36 9.77
CA TYR A 1058 23.32 -4.73 8.71
C TYR A 1058 24.67 -5.17 9.29
N LEU A 1059 25.02 -6.45 9.16
CA LEU A 1059 26.31 -7.00 9.57
C LEU A 1059 27.35 -6.77 8.46
N VAL A 1060 28.41 -6.00 8.77
CA VAL A 1060 29.54 -5.75 7.88
C VAL A 1060 30.80 -6.35 8.49
N GLY A 1061 31.49 -7.20 7.74
CA GLY A 1061 32.72 -7.83 8.21
C GLY A 1061 33.33 -8.77 7.17
N THR A 1062 34.55 -9.25 7.44
CA THR A 1062 35.15 -10.35 6.65
C THR A 1062 34.52 -11.66 7.10
N LEU A 1063 33.26 -11.87 6.71
CA LEU A 1063 32.54 -13.12 6.96
C LEU A 1063 33.05 -14.17 5.97
N ILE A 1064 34.18 -14.75 6.33
CA ILE A 1064 34.92 -15.76 5.59
C ILE A 1064 33.99 -16.90 5.16
N ALA A 1065 33.12 -17.37 6.05
CA ALA A 1065 32.15 -18.42 5.78
C ALA A 1065 31.04 -18.02 4.79
N MET A 1066 30.65 -16.74 4.73
CA MET A 1066 29.66 -16.24 3.77
C MET A 1066 30.26 -15.92 2.40
N ASN A 1067 31.51 -15.45 2.34
CA ASN A 1067 32.27 -15.43 1.09
C ASN A 1067 32.40 -16.85 0.54
N ILE A 1068 32.64 -17.86 1.39
CA ILE A 1068 32.68 -19.26 0.98
C ILE A 1068 31.28 -19.79 0.56
N LEU A 1069 30.20 -19.26 1.13
CA LEU A 1069 28.81 -19.56 0.75
C LEU A 1069 28.46 -19.03 -0.65
N VAL A 1070 28.89 -17.81 -0.98
CA VAL A 1070 28.86 -17.25 -2.35
C VAL A 1070 29.69 -18.11 -3.32
N LEU A 1071 30.76 -18.73 -2.82
CA LEU A 1071 31.60 -19.65 -3.58
C LEU A 1071 30.98 -21.03 -3.81
N THR A 1072 30.22 -21.60 -2.86
CA THR A 1072 29.44 -22.82 -3.11
C THR A 1072 28.26 -22.52 -4.06
N VAL A 1073 27.68 -21.32 -3.98
CA VAL A 1073 26.68 -20.77 -4.91
C VAL A 1073 27.21 -20.67 -6.35
N ALA A 1074 28.49 -20.34 -6.51
CA ALA A 1074 29.17 -20.26 -7.79
C ALA A 1074 29.63 -21.62 -8.37
N ILE A 1075 29.95 -22.61 -7.51
CA ILE A 1075 30.61 -23.87 -7.90
C ILE A 1075 29.64 -25.04 -8.08
N ALA A 1076 28.42 -25.01 -7.53
CA ALA A 1076 27.43 -26.10 -7.60
C ALA A 1076 26.97 -26.49 -9.03
N SER A 1077 27.44 -25.79 -10.06
CA SER A 1077 27.18 -26.11 -11.47
C SER A 1077 28.41 -26.61 -12.24
N SER A 1078 29.56 -26.76 -11.59
CA SER A 1078 30.76 -27.38 -12.15
C SER A 1078 30.95 -28.77 -11.54
N THR A 1079 31.34 -29.76 -12.33
CA THR A 1079 31.65 -31.13 -11.87
C THR A 1079 32.91 -31.21 -10.98
N SER A 1080 33.41 -30.08 -10.47
CA SER A 1080 34.66 -29.97 -9.73
C SER A 1080 34.39 -30.02 -8.22
N PRO A 1081 35.15 -30.80 -7.44
CA PRO A 1081 34.97 -30.88 -5.99
C PRO A 1081 35.26 -29.53 -5.33
N VAL A 1082 34.39 -29.09 -4.40
CA VAL A 1082 34.66 -27.92 -3.56
C VAL A 1082 35.97 -28.15 -2.78
N PRO A 1083 36.89 -27.17 -2.73
CA PRO A 1083 38.16 -27.32 -2.01
C PRO A 1083 37.95 -27.70 -0.53
N ASN A 1084 38.75 -28.66 -0.04
CA ASN A 1084 38.62 -29.24 1.31
C ASN A 1084 38.63 -28.21 2.46
N LYS A 1085 39.27 -27.04 2.29
CA LYS A 1085 39.38 -26.01 3.34
C LYS A 1085 38.18 -25.06 3.41
N GLY A 1086 37.53 -24.72 2.29
CA GLY A 1086 36.28 -23.93 2.32
C GLY A 1086 35.15 -24.69 3.03
N ARG A 1087 35.14 -26.01 2.86
CA ARG A 1087 34.23 -26.92 3.56
C ARG A 1087 34.43 -26.90 5.08
N LEU A 1088 35.68 -26.89 5.56
CA LEU A 1088 35.99 -26.85 6.99
C LEU A 1088 35.50 -25.57 7.69
N ALA A 1089 35.52 -24.43 7.00
CA ALA A 1089 35.01 -23.17 7.53
C ALA A 1089 33.47 -23.13 7.60
N LEU A 1090 32.77 -23.62 6.56
CA LEU A 1090 31.31 -23.77 6.58
C LEU A 1090 30.84 -24.77 7.65
N LEU A 1091 31.58 -25.86 7.83
CA LEU A 1091 31.36 -26.83 8.91
C LEU A 1091 31.49 -26.19 10.29
N ALA A 1092 32.55 -25.39 10.51
CA ALA A 1092 32.76 -24.69 11.77
C ALA A 1092 31.63 -23.69 12.07
N LEU A 1093 31.20 -22.91 11.07
CA LEU A 1093 30.10 -21.95 11.22
C LEU A 1093 28.76 -22.66 11.50
N ALA A 1094 28.42 -23.71 10.73
CA ALA A 1094 27.19 -24.46 10.94
C ALA A 1094 27.15 -25.09 12.34
N LEU A 1095 28.28 -25.63 12.81
CA LEU A 1095 28.39 -26.18 14.16
C LEU A 1095 28.29 -25.08 15.23
N HIS A 1096 28.92 -23.92 15.02
CA HIS A 1096 28.80 -22.76 15.91
C HIS A 1096 27.36 -22.31 16.03
N ILE A 1097 26.65 -22.11 14.91
CA ILE A 1097 25.23 -21.72 14.91
C ILE A 1097 24.37 -22.79 15.57
N ALA A 1098 24.55 -24.08 15.23
CA ALA A 1098 23.77 -25.16 15.82
C ALA A 1098 23.95 -25.27 17.34
N THR A 1099 25.19 -25.13 17.83
CA THR A 1099 25.49 -25.17 19.28
C THR A 1099 24.99 -23.94 20.01
N THR A 1100 25.06 -22.77 19.37
CA THR A 1100 24.51 -21.49 19.84
C THR A 1100 22.98 -21.59 19.94
N ILE A 1101 22.29 -22.05 18.88
CA ILE A 1101 20.84 -22.30 18.91
C ILE A 1101 20.48 -23.29 20.02
N HIS A 1102 21.21 -24.41 20.17
CA HIS A 1102 20.95 -25.38 21.23
C HIS A 1102 20.91 -24.73 22.61
N ALA A 1103 21.90 -23.87 22.88
CA ALA A 1103 22.08 -23.25 24.16
C ALA A 1103 21.03 -22.17 24.47
N VAL A 1104 20.43 -21.48 23.47
CA VAL A 1104 19.21 -20.63 23.71
C VAL A 1104 18.09 -21.57 24.09
N ASN A 1105 17.96 -22.69 23.38
CA ASN A 1105 16.68 -23.35 23.24
C ASN A 1105 16.39 -24.50 24.21
N SER A 1106 17.39 -25.07 24.88
CA SER A 1106 17.28 -26.33 25.63
C SER A 1106 16.61 -26.29 27.03
N SER A 1107 15.88 -25.24 27.41
CA SER A 1107 15.33 -25.08 28.77
C SER A 1107 13.80 -25.15 28.83
N ASN A 1108 13.27 -26.09 29.62
CA ASN A 1108 11.83 -26.21 29.88
C ASN A 1108 11.40 -25.30 31.05
N TRP A 1109 10.71 -24.21 30.73
CA TRP A 1109 10.48 -23.06 31.63
C TRP A 1109 9.85 -23.39 32.99
N GLU A 1110 8.87 -24.31 33.08
CA GLU A 1110 8.20 -24.60 34.36
C GLU A 1110 9.09 -25.33 35.37
N THR A 1111 10.11 -26.03 34.89
CA THR A 1111 10.97 -26.88 35.70
C THR A 1111 12.42 -26.37 35.76
N PHE A 1112 12.70 -25.27 35.07
CA PHE A 1112 14.06 -24.75 34.96
C PHE A 1112 14.41 -23.95 36.21
N ASP A 1113 15.60 -24.24 36.75
CA ASP A 1113 16.16 -23.57 37.91
C ASP A 1113 16.36 -22.07 37.60
N TRP A 1114 15.82 -21.19 38.46
CA TRP A 1114 15.90 -19.74 38.26
C TRP A 1114 17.34 -19.22 38.22
N LYS A 1115 18.30 -19.87 38.89
CA LYS A 1115 19.71 -19.46 38.84
C LYS A 1115 20.34 -19.88 37.52
N CYS A 1116 20.04 -21.05 36.99
CA CYS A 1116 20.48 -21.42 35.63
C CYS A 1116 19.82 -20.53 34.57
N PHE A 1117 18.57 -20.11 34.79
CA PHE A 1117 17.86 -19.15 33.95
C PHE A 1117 18.48 -17.76 34.02
N ALA A 1118 18.53 -17.15 35.20
CA ALA A 1118 19.10 -15.83 35.44
C ALA A 1118 20.59 -15.80 35.09
N SER A 1119 21.40 -16.73 35.62
CA SER A 1119 22.81 -16.85 35.25
C SER A 1119 22.92 -16.94 33.74
N GLY A 1120 22.04 -17.71 33.07
CA GLY A 1120 21.87 -17.91 31.63
C GLY A 1120 21.46 -16.70 30.78
N ILE A 1121 21.09 -15.63 31.45
CA ILE A 1121 20.54 -14.44 30.83
C ILE A 1121 21.46 -13.21 31.13
N PHE A 1122 22.27 -13.21 32.19
CA PHE A 1122 22.92 -12.01 32.73
C PHE A 1122 24.41 -11.79 32.42
N HIS A 1123 25.08 -12.80 31.91
CA HIS A 1123 26.53 -12.88 31.96
C HIS A 1123 27.24 -12.04 30.81
N VAL A 1124 26.59 -11.62 29.68
CA VAL A 1124 27.16 -10.90 28.45
C VAL A 1124 27.59 -9.49 28.85
N ALA A 1125 27.04 -8.99 29.96
CA ALA A 1125 27.25 -7.64 30.40
C ALA A 1125 28.64 -7.27 30.89
N ALA A 1126 29.39 -8.26 31.34
CA ALA A 1126 30.78 -8.04 31.68
C ALA A 1126 31.71 -8.00 30.45
N VAL A 1127 31.24 -8.39 29.26
CA VAL A 1127 32.07 -8.52 28.05
C VAL A 1127 31.85 -7.36 27.09
N VAL A 1128 30.63 -6.83 26.93
CA VAL A 1128 30.41 -5.60 26.12
C VAL A 1128 30.99 -4.35 26.81
N ALA A 1129 30.93 -4.28 28.15
CA ALA A 1129 31.63 -3.25 28.93
C ALA A 1129 33.17 -3.42 28.94
N PHE A 1130 33.69 -4.59 28.55
CA PHE A 1130 35.13 -4.89 28.52
C PHE A 1130 35.73 -4.82 27.10
N PHE A 1131 34.94 -5.05 26.05
CA PHE A 1131 35.39 -4.94 24.65
C PHE A 1131 35.27 -3.53 24.06
N SER A 1132 34.68 -2.57 24.79
CA SER A 1132 34.88 -1.14 24.57
C SER A 1132 36.29 -0.67 24.98
N LEU A 1133 37.13 -1.55 25.53
CA LEU A 1133 38.50 -1.26 25.98
C LEU A 1133 39.50 -2.38 25.57
N PHE A 1134 40.12 -2.20 24.40
CA PHE A 1134 41.40 -2.80 23.95
C PHE A 1134 41.44 -4.17 23.23
N THR A 1135 42.38 -4.20 22.28
CA THR A 1135 42.79 -5.28 21.37
C THR A 1135 43.37 -6.53 22.05
N VAL A 1136 43.09 -7.70 21.43
CA VAL A 1136 43.67 -9.08 21.51
C VAL A 1136 45.12 -9.14 22.08
N PRO A 1137 45.54 -10.12 22.95
CA PRO A 1137 45.47 -11.54 22.60
C PRO A 1137 45.36 -12.67 23.67
N THR A 1138 44.91 -13.82 23.15
CA THR A 1138 45.09 -15.23 23.57
C THR A 1138 44.24 -15.85 24.69
N GLY A 1139 43.42 -16.85 24.31
CA GLY A 1139 43.55 -18.22 24.83
C GLY A 1139 42.46 -18.76 25.77
N ILE A 1140 41.63 -19.66 25.22
CA ILE A 1140 41.02 -20.84 25.88
C ILE A 1140 39.87 -20.58 26.88
N ASN A 1141 38.60 -20.72 26.46
CA ASN A 1141 37.74 -21.88 26.74
C ASN A 1141 36.26 -21.61 26.37
N PHE A 1142 35.75 -22.50 25.52
CA PHE A 1142 34.44 -22.52 24.88
C PHE A 1142 33.41 -23.19 25.82
N THR A 1143 32.74 -22.47 26.72
CA THR A 1143 31.53 -22.99 27.42
C THR A 1143 30.63 -21.95 28.11
N ILE A 1144 30.82 -20.64 27.91
CA ILE A 1144 30.17 -19.63 28.79
C ILE A 1144 29.44 -18.51 28.01
N GLY A 1145 29.61 -18.35 26.70
CA GLY A 1145 29.09 -17.20 25.92
C GLY A 1145 27.57 -17.10 25.73
N PHE A 1146 26.83 -18.13 26.11
CA PHE A 1146 25.41 -18.24 25.82
C PHE A 1146 24.50 -17.71 26.93
N ILE A 1147 25.03 -17.85 28.13
CA ILE A 1147 24.40 -17.59 29.41
C ILE A 1147 24.31 -16.08 29.69
N MET A 1148 24.61 -15.30 28.67
CA MET A 1148 25.19 -14.01 28.84
C MET A 1148 24.18 -12.93 28.31
N PHE A 1149 23.38 -13.27 27.29
CA PHE A 1149 22.87 -12.34 26.28
C PHE A 1149 21.55 -11.60 26.59
N SER A 1150 20.76 -12.05 27.55
CA SER A 1150 19.31 -11.79 27.53
C SER A 1150 18.77 -10.89 28.66
N LEU A 1151 19.57 -10.47 29.66
CA LEU A 1151 19.17 -9.46 30.66
C LEU A 1151 19.89 -8.13 30.49
N GLU A 1152 21.06 -8.14 29.86
CA GLU A 1152 21.67 -6.92 29.35
C GLU A 1152 20.84 -6.32 28.21
N LEU A 1153 20.19 -7.17 27.40
CA LEU A 1153 19.26 -6.74 26.36
C LEU A 1153 17.97 -6.13 26.91
N VAL A 1154 17.52 -6.65 28.05
CA VAL A 1154 16.23 -6.33 28.69
C VAL A 1154 16.32 -5.10 29.56
N LEU A 1155 17.45 -4.90 30.25
CA LEU A 1155 17.57 -3.74 31.11
C LEU A 1155 18.64 -2.77 30.65
N GLY A 1156 19.53 -3.08 29.68
CA GLY A 1156 20.71 -2.31 29.20
C GLY A 1156 20.43 -1.16 28.25
N ILE A 1157 19.57 -1.47 27.29
CA ILE A 1157 19.26 -0.59 26.17
C ILE A 1157 17.97 0.18 26.45
N GLU A 1158 17.09 -0.41 27.26
CA GLU A 1158 15.80 0.14 27.66
C GLU A 1158 15.95 1.45 28.47
N LEU A 1159 16.84 1.56 29.46
CA LEU A 1159 17.11 2.83 30.17
C LEU A 1159 18.15 3.73 29.50
N ASP A 1160 18.94 3.29 28.50
CA ASP A 1160 19.83 4.20 27.76
C ASP A 1160 18.96 5.18 26.96
N ILE A 1161 18.00 4.62 26.21
CA ILE A 1161 17.03 5.39 25.43
C ILE A 1161 15.93 5.96 26.34
N LEU A 1162 15.42 5.27 27.36
CA LEU A 1162 14.48 5.89 28.32
C LEU A 1162 15.16 6.90 29.26
N GLY A 1163 16.49 6.86 29.42
CA GLY A 1163 17.30 7.89 30.06
C GLY A 1163 17.30 9.14 29.19
N LEU A 1164 17.73 8.98 27.93
CA LEU A 1164 17.72 10.05 26.91
C LEU A 1164 16.31 10.63 26.70
N VAL A 1165 15.28 9.79 26.62
CA VAL A 1165 13.86 10.17 26.40
C VAL A 1165 13.20 10.68 27.68
N GLY A 1166 13.42 10.03 28.82
CA GLY A 1166 12.84 10.37 30.12
C GLY A 1166 13.31 11.73 30.65
N ILE A 1167 14.53 12.16 30.31
CA ILE A 1167 15.01 13.51 30.61
C ILE A 1167 14.18 14.58 29.87
N PHE A 1168 13.77 14.34 28.63
CA PHE A 1168 12.93 15.27 27.86
C PHE A 1168 11.43 15.12 28.16
N VAL A 1169 10.94 13.89 28.40
CA VAL A 1169 9.53 13.59 28.73
C VAL A 1169 9.16 13.99 30.17
N SER A 1170 10.13 14.09 31.08
CA SER A 1170 9.92 14.59 32.46
C SER A 1170 9.77 16.12 32.56
N SER A 1171 9.94 16.85 31.45
CA SER A 1171 9.64 18.28 31.42
C SER A 1171 8.12 18.54 31.45
N ASP A 1172 7.71 19.58 32.17
CA ASP A 1172 6.32 19.98 32.48
C ASP A 1172 5.31 20.01 31.29
N PRO A 1173 5.68 20.17 30.01
CA PRO A 1173 4.72 20.11 28.90
C PRO A 1173 4.15 18.72 28.60
N PHE A 1174 4.92 17.64 28.77
CA PHE A 1174 4.53 16.28 28.37
C PHE A 1174 3.55 15.62 29.36
N GLN A 1175 3.71 15.88 30.66
CA GLN A 1175 2.74 15.47 31.69
C GLN A 1175 1.36 16.13 31.49
N ASN A 1176 1.31 17.32 30.90
CA ASN A 1176 0.07 18.04 30.60
C ASN A 1176 -0.64 17.54 29.32
N CYS A 1177 0.06 16.86 28.41
CA CYS A 1177 -0.55 16.26 27.20
C CYS A 1177 -1.16 14.88 27.46
N ILE A 1178 -0.63 14.11 28.42
CA ILE A 1178 -1.16 12.76 28.76
C ILE A 1178 -2.25 12.84 29.86
N SER A 1179 -2.31 13.96 30.61
CA SER A 1179 -3.35 14.20 31.64
C SER A 1179 -4.60 14.94 31.14
N GLN A 1180 -4.65 15.32 29.85
CA GLN A 1180 -5.87 15.78 29.16
C GLN A 1180 -6.42 14.68 28.26
#